data_AF-A0A3D2N0E9-F1
#
_entry.id   AF-A0A3D2N0E9-F1
#
_cell.length_a   1.000
_cell.length_b   1.000
_cell.length_c   1.000
_cell.angle_alpha   90.00
_cell.angle_beta   90.00
_cell.angle_gamma   90.00
#
_symmetry.space_group_name_H-M   'P 1'
#
loop_
_entity.id
_entity.type
_entity.pdbx_description
1 polymer ?
#
loop_
_entity_poly.entity_id
_entity_poly.type
_entity_poly.pdbx_seq_one_letter_code
_entity_poly.pdbx_strand_id
1 'polypeptide(L)'
;MKHGLLKRAVSGAAAAVMCLTGLAAVPAFADQTYYDNKTGTEDGYAFELWKDTGNTRMTITGGGTFSCEWSNINNCLFRKGQKFDCTKTYQELGDISIDYAVDFQPNGNSYMCVYGWTRDPLVEYYIVESWGDWRPPGQSYSLGTVYSDGGQYDIYKTTRENAPSIDGDTTFDQYWSVRKSKPQGNGSYIEGTISVSEHFKAWEKAGLKMGKMYEVALNIEGYRSSGKATVYGNNLKIGGSGGNGNNGNNGNNGNNGGSNDPAPIEGTLYTGSFENGTDYWKARGNASIATSSSKAYEGSKSLYISGRTSNWNGAELALDSNYFKAGSAYSFSTMAMPASSAELALTMQYDIDGTTKYAQIAKADCTAGKWTLIENTNYTIPSGAKNCIVYVEAPDSLTDIYIDRAICAKAGYKAEGGSSNNGNNGSSNAGITFPKNIKVEYDNSRRQLRFSWDPVKGAGKYAIAVYSAGRWRVQNSDITTTSYTTPRGLTPNKTYKVAIAAKINGQWDKTGAINNAVTIRTANDPLISSGNNNNNNNNNDQPEHNGYYVDPSKPMVAISFDDGTSPTNSGYRIIDALAKSDFRATFFYVGNWIGSEDQVRYADSKGMEIANHTTTHPDLAKQNAQQIRSEYDTTYNKLKRIIGKEPSKLLRLPYLSSSWQVQQTLNDVPMITCSIDTKDWDNASADQIVWTIQNAANNGSLNGAIVLCHETKTTTADAMERVLPWLKAQGYQVVTISDMFAAKGKTLNGGQIYTKAS
;
A
#
# COMPACT_ATOMS: atom_id res chain seq x y z
N MET A 1 -6.07 -87.46 -6.42
CA MET A 1 -4.66 -87.77 -6.76
C MET A 1 -3.94 -86.48 -7.13
N LYS A 2 -2.90 -86.15 -6.35
CA LYS A 2 -1.64 -85.44 -6.67
C LYS A 2 -1.66 -84.07 -7.39
N HIS A 3 -1.31 -83.05 -6.58
CA HIS A 3 -0.22 -82.06 -6.72
C HIS A 3 0.04 -81.26 -8.02
N GLY A 4 0.17 -79.94 -7.86
CA GLY A 4 1.02 -79.07 -8.70
C GLY A 4 0.74 -77.58 -8.56
N LEU A 5 1.56 -76.86 -7.78
CA LEU A 5 1.51 -75.42 -7.50
C LEU A 5 2.11 -74.53 -8.62
N LEU A 6 1.63 -73.28 -8.73
CA LEU A 6 2.37 -71.98 -8.55
C LEU A 6 2.24 -70.88 -9.66
N LYS A 7 1.68 -69.72 -9.25
CA LYS A 7 1.99 -68.28 -9.50
C LYS A 7 1.69 -67.51 -10.83
N ARG A 8 0.97 -66.38 -10.59
CA ARG A 8 1.13 -64.95 -11.04
C ARG A 8 0.50 -64.39 -12.34
N ALA A 9 -0.61 -63.64 -12.12
CA ALA A 9 -0.86 -62.20 -12.38
C ALA A 9 -0.89 -61.53 -13.79
N VAL A 10 -1.85 -60.58 -13.91
CA VAL A 10 -1.90 -59.30 -14.69
C VAL A 10 -2.80 -59.22 -15.96
N SER A 11 -3.87 -58.42 -15.81
CA SER A 11 -4.48 -57.35 -16.65
C SER A 11 -4.86 -57.47 -18.14
N GLY A 12 -5.96 -56.75 -18.47
CA GLY A 12 -6.29 -56.14 -19.78
C GLY A 12 -7.44 -56.87 -20.52
N ALA A 13 -8.31 -56.25 -21.33
CA ALA A 13 -8.67 -54.88 -21.72
C ALA A 13 -9.88 -55.00 -22.68
N ALA A 14 -10.71 -53.95 -22.82
CA ALA A 14 -11.63 -53.75 -23.96
C ALA A 14 -12.13 -52.29 -23.97
N ALA A 15 -12.53 -51.62 -25.05
CA ALA A 15 -12.12 -51.46 -26.46
C ALA A 15 -13.24 -50.60 -27.15
N ALA A 16 -12.86 -49.64 -28.02
CA ALA A 16 -13.61 -48.96 -29.13
C ALA A 16 -13.44 -47.41 -29.11
N VAL A 17 -12.64 -46.70 -29.95
CA VAL A 17 -12.57 -46.49 -31.43
C VAL A 17 -13.69 -45.55 -31.96
N MET A 18 -13.48 -44.22 -32.11
CA MET A 18 -12.92 -43.37 -33.21
C MET A 18 -13.96 -42.75 -34.18
N CYS A 19 -13.96 -41.40 -34.33
CA CYS A 19 -13.47 -40.68 -35.54
C CYS A 19 -13.61 -39.14 -35.45
N LEU A 20 -12.57 -38.45 -35.95
CA LEU A 20 -12.23 -37.02 -35.85
C LEU A 20 -12.99 -36.06 -36.79
N THR A 21 -13.07 -34.76 -36.43
CA THR A 21 -12.71 -33.66 -37.35
C THR A 21 -11.90 -32.60 -36.60
N GLY A 22 -10.85 -32.09 -37.26
CA GLY A 22 -9.81 -31.25 -36.67
C GLY A 22 -10.23 -29.81 -36.43
N LEU A 23 -9.99 -29.35 -35.20
CA LEU A 23 -9.67 -27.96 -34.90
C LEU A 23 -8.23 -27.96 -34.43
N ALA A 24 -7.43 -27.02 -34.94
CA ALA A 24 -6.07 -26.81 -34.45
C ALA A 24 -6.14 -26.58 -32.95
N ALA A 25 -5.60 -27.52 -32.16
CA ALA A 25 -5.42 -27.34 -30.74
C ALA A 25 -4.49 -26.13 -30.56
N VAL A 26 -5.02 -25.03 -30.02
CA VAL A 26 -4.16 -24.10 -29.31
C VAL A 26 -3.68 -24.90 -28.09
N PRO A 27 -2.38 -25.20 -27.96
CA PRO A 27 -1.93 -25.99 -26.83
C PRO A 27 -2.27 -25.20 -25.56
N ALA A 28 -3.06 -25.80 -24.67
CA ALA A 28 -3.03 -25.40 -23.28
C ALA A 28 -1.60 -25.65 -22.80
N PHE A 29 -0.86 -24.61 -22.45
CA PHE A 29 0.44 -24.76 -21.82
C PHE A 29 0.20 -25.40 -20.45
N ALA A 30 0.56 -26.67 -20.31
CA ALA A 30 0.60 -27.32 -19.01
C ALA A 30 1.70 -26.66 -18.17
N ASP A 31 1.43 -26.38 -16.90
CA ASP A 31 2.41 -25.83 -15.96
C ASP A 31 3.72 -26.64 -16.01
N GLN A 32 4.80 -26.01 -16.47
CA GLN A 32 6.06 -26.70 -16.64
C GLN A 32 6.82 -26.75 -15.33
N THR A 33 7.21 -27.96 -14.92
CA THR A 33 7.96 -28.19 -13.68
C THR A 33 9.40 -28.59 -13.96
N TYR A 34 10.34 -27.96 -13.25
CA TYR A 34 11.77 -28.19 -13.34
C TYR A 34 12.34 -28.61 -11.98
N TYR A 35 13.28 -29.56 -11.99
CA TYR A 35 13.92 -30.10 -10.79
C TYR A 35 15.43 -29.81 -10.70
N ASP A 36 16.03 -29.45 -11.83
CA ASP A 36 17.46 -29.20 -12.00
C ASP A 36 17.69 -27.89 -12.75
N ASN A 37 18.93 -27.38 -12.68
CA ASN A 37 19.32 -26.07 -13.19
C ASN A 37 18.72 -25.80 -14.58
N LYS A 38 17.96 -24.71 -14.65
CA LYS A 38 17.22 -24.35 -15.86
C LYS A 38 17.08 -22.85 -15.94
N THR A 39 17.37 -22.30 -17.12
CA THR A 39 16.97 -20.96 -17.51
C THR A 39 16.03 -21.04 -18.72
N GLY A 40 15.20 -20.00 -18.89
CA GLY A 40 14.33 -19.85 -20.05
C GLY A 40 13.56 -18.54 -20.00
N THR A 41 12.58 -18.42 -20.88
CA THR A 41 11.65 -17.29 -20.92
C THR A 41 10.25 -17.83 -21.10
N GLU A 42 9.30 -17.31 -20.32
CA GLU A 42 7.88 -17.66 -20.37
C GLU A 42 7.07 -16.37 -20.17
N ASP A 43 6.06 -16.13 -21.01
CA ASP A 43 5.17 -14.95 -20.92
C ASP A 43 5.89 -13.60 -20.80
N GLY A 44 7.04 -13.47 -21.47
CA GLY A 44 7.86 -12.25 -21.43
C GLY A 44 8.73 -12.11 -20.18
N TYR A 45 8.74 -13.08 -19.27
CA TYR A 45 9.62 -13.12 -18.10
C TYR A 45 10.73 -14.14 -18.31
N ALA A 46 11.98 -13.71 -18.11
CA ALA A 46 13.10 -14.62 -17.93
C ALA A 46 12.94 -15.35 -16.60
N PHE A 47 13.14 -16.66 -16.59
CA PHE A 47 13.13 -17.47 -15.37
C PHE A 47 14.45 -18.21 -15.18
N GLU A 48 14.76 -18.50 -13.91
CA GLU A 48 15.91 -19.32 -13.55
C GLU A 48 15.62 -20.14 -12.29
N LEU A 49 15.85 -21.45 -12.38
CA LEU A 49 16.14 -22.32 -11.25
C LEU A 49 17.63 -22.59 -11.26
N TRP A 50 18.30 -22.29 -10.15
CA TRP A 50 19.69 -22.64 -9.93
C TRP A 50 19.84 -23.31 -8.56
N LYS A 51 20.66 -24.35 -8.48
CA LYS A 51 21.08 -25.03 -7.25
C LYS A 51 22.50 -25.57 -7.40
N ASP A 52 23.18 -25.77 -6.28
CA ASP A 52 24.42 -26.53 -6.24
C ASP A 52 24.18 -28.03 -5.97
N THR A 53 23.38 -28.34 -4.97
CA THR A 53 23.12 -29.67 -4.41
C THR A 53 21.73 -29.73 -3.80
N GLY A 54 21.21 -30.94 -3.56
CA GLY A 54 19.90 -31.15 -2.93
C GLY A 54 18.73 -31.21 -3.92
N ASN A 55 17.52 -31.18 -3.37
CA ASN A 55 16.28 -31.35 -4.13
C ASN A 55 15.57 -30.01 -4.27
N THR A 56 15.17 -29.69 -5.50
CA THR A 56 14.42 -28.49 -5.84
C THR A 56 13.28 -28.83 -6.77
N ARG A 57 12.21 -28.04 -6.75
CA ARG A 57 11.11 -28.09 -7.69
C ARG A 57 10.68 -26.66 -7.96
N MET A 58 10.62 -26.26 -9.22
CA MET A 58 10.01 -24.98 -9.66
C MET A 58 8.97 -25.27 -10.70
N THR A 59 7.74 -24.80 -10.45
CA THR A 59 6.63 -24.89 -11.39
C THR A 59 6.31 -23.50 -11.89
N ILE A 60 6.38 -23.31 -13.20
CA ILE A 60 6.02 -22.05 -13.86
C ILE A 60 4.51 -22.02 -14.07
N THR A 61 3.84 -20.98 -13.57
CA THR A 61 2.36 -20.89 -13.51
C THR A 61 1.80 -19.75 -14.37
N GLY A 62 2.59 -19.22 -15.30
CA GLY A 62 2.25 -18.10 -16.18
C GLY A 62 2.83 -16.75 -15.75
N GLY A 63 2.76 -15.73 -16.62
CA GLY A 63 3.17 -14.34 -16.33
C GLY A 63 4.52 -14.23 -15.63
N GLY A 64 4.59 -13.49 -14.51
CA GLY A 64 5.75 -13.48 -13.61
C GLY A 64 5.69 -14.54 -12.49
N THR A 65 4.62 -15.33 -12.40
CA THR A 65 4.33 -16.22 -11.27
C THR A 65 5.02 -17.58 -11.40
N PHE A 66 5.29 -18.19 -10.23
CA PHE A 66 5.86 -19.53 -10.10
C PHE A 66 5.63 -20.06 -8.68
N SER A 67 5.68 -21.38 -8.49
CA SER A 67 5.83 -22.00 -7.17
C SER A 67 7.14 -22.74 -7.07
N CYS A 68 7.73 -22.79 -5.87
CA CYS A 68 8.94 -23.55 -5.62
C CYS A 68 8.89 -24.33 -4.31
N GLU A 69 9.62 -25.44 -4.29
CA GLU A 69 9.89 -26.26 -3.12
C GLU A 69 11.38 -26.63 -3.10
N TRP A 70 12.00 -26.65 -1.92
CA TRP A 70 13.38 -27.08 -1.75
C TRP A 70 13.55 -27.92 -0.49
N SER A 71 14.48 -28.88 -0.54
CA SER A 71 14.87 -29.67 0.62
C SER A 71 16.29 -30.20 0.49
N ASN A 72 16.99 -30.29 1.63
CA ASN A 72 18.37 -30.79 1.71
C ASN A 72 19.34 -30.09 0.74
N ILE A 73 19.15 -28.80 0.50
CA ILE A 73 20.01 -27.99 -0.38
C ILE A 73 21.18 -27.39 0.41
N ASN A 74 22.29 -27.07 -0.27
CA ASN A 74 23.26 -26.11 0.28
C ASN A 74 22.91 -24.69 -0.17
N ASN A 75 22.73 -24.44 -1.47
CA ASN A 75 22.16 -23.19 -1.98
C ASN A 75 21.22 -23.44 -3.18
N CYS A 76 20.12 -22.70 -3.25
CA CYS A 76 19.24 -22.68 -4.42
C CYS A 76 18.55 -21.32 -4.59
N LEU A 77 18.27 -20.94 -5.84
CA LEU A 77 17.59 -19.73 -6.24
C LEU A 77 16.48 -20.06 -7.24
N PHE A 78 15.31 -19.46 -7.04
CA PHE A 78 14.15 -19.54 -7.91
C PHE A 78 13.69 -18.12 -8.24
N ARG A 79 13.74 -17.73 -9.52
CA ARG A 79 13.41 -16.35 -9.88
C ARG A 79 12.73 -16.19 -11.22
N LYS A 80 11.90 -15.15 -11.32
CA LYS A 80 11.31 -14.64 -12.57
C LYS A 80 11.40 -13.12 -12.64
N GLY A 81 11.84 -12.60 -13.78
CA GLY A 81 12.08 -11.18 -13.99
C GLY A 81 12.46 -10.83 -15.42
N GLN A 82 13.24 -9.77 -15.59
CA GLN A 82 13.76 -9.31 -16.88
C GLN A 82 15.29 -9.39 -16.90
N LYS A 83 15.83 -9.94 -17.98
CA LYS A 83 17.25 -9.78 -18.34
C LYS A 83 17.42 -8.66 -19.37
N PHE A 84 18.54 -7.97 -19.29
CA PHE A 84 18.92 -6.84 -20.14
C PHE A 84 20.28 -7.11 -20.79
N ASP A 85 20.60 -6.34 -21.81
CA ASP A 85 21.80 -6.50 -22.63
C ASP A 85 23.03 -5.72 -22.11
N CYS A 86 22.97 -5.18 -20.89
CA CYS A 86 24.00 -4.32 -20.31
C CYS A 86 24.31 -3.05 -21.13
N THR A 87 23.36 -2.53 -21.90
CA THR A 87 23.58 -1.27 -22.65
C THR A 87 23.14 -0.02 -21.91
N LYS A 88 22.14 -0.15 -21.02
CA LYS A 88 21.49 0.97 -20.33
C LYS A 88 21.66 0.92 -18.81
N THR A 89 21.76 2.08 -18.18
CA THR A 89 21.61 2.23 -16.73
C THR A 89 20.13 2.16 -16.32
N TYR A 90 19.84 2.02 -15.02
CA TYR A 90 18.45 2.04 -14.56
C TYR A 90 17.76 3.38 -14.86
N GLN A 91 18.49 4.50 -14.83
CA GLN A 91 17.94 5.81 -15.18
C GLN A 91 17.50 5.88 -16.66
N GLU A 92 18.27 5.25 -17.56
CA GLU A 92 17.93 5.20 -18.99
C GLU A 92 16.82 4.20 -19.32
N LEU A 93 16.59 3.21 -18.46
CA LEU A 93 15.45 2.30 -18.54
C LEU A 93 14.16 2.94 -18.01
N GLY A 94 14.26 3.95 -17.15
CA GLY A 94 13.14 4.60 -16.46
C GLY A 94 12.80 3.92 -15.12
N ASP A 95 11.75 4.36 -14.44
CA ASP A 95 11.43 3.82 -13.11
C ASP A 95 11.09 2.32 -13.18
N ILE A 96 11.63 1.58 -12.21
CA ILE A 96 11.52 0.12 -12.07
C ILE A 96 10.79 -0.17 -10.76
N SER A 97 9.76 -0.99 -10.81
CA SER A 97 9.04 -1.49 -9.62
C SER A 97 8.52 -2.91 -9.83
N ILE A 98 8.31 -3.65 -8.74
CA ILE A 98 7.64 -4.97 -8.77
C ILE A 98 6.45 -4.95 -7.82
N ASP A 99 5.24 -5.19 -8.32
CA ASP A 99 4.12 -5.58 -7.44
C ASP A 99 4.17 -7.08 -7.20
N TYR A 100 4.22 -7.52 -5.95
CA TYR A 100 4.40 -8.92 -5.59
C TYR A 100 3.28 -9.44 -4.68
N ALA A 101 3.05 -10.74 -4.75
CA ALA A 101 2.19 -11.48 -3.83
C ALA A 101 2.73 -12.91 -3.70
N VAL A 102 3.16 -13.27 -2.49
CA VAL A 102 3.92 -14.48 -2.21
C VAL A 102 3.40 -15.16 -0.94
N ASP A 103 3.14 -16.46 -1.02
CA ASP A 103 3.00 -17.33 0.16
C ASP A 103 4.38 -17.93 0.43
N PHE A 104 5.10 -17.38 1.40
CA PHE A 104 6.50 -17.68 1.72
C PHE A 104 6.62 -18.50 3.00
N GLN A 105 6.99 -19.78 2.88
CA GLN A 105 7.05 -20.74 3.99
C GLN A 105 8.44 -21.38 4.08
N PRO A 106 9.47 -20.61 4.49
CA PRO A 106 10.81 -21.16 4.70
C PRO A 106 10.87 -22.02 5.97
N ASN A 107 11.75 -23.03 5.95
CA ASN A 107 12.15 -23.81 7.11
C ASN A 107 13.69 -23.81 7.18
N GLY A 108 14.25 -22.82 7.88
CA GLY A 108 15.68 -22.51 7.90
C GLY A 108 16.01 -21.17 7.22
N ASN A 109 17.27 -20.99 6.83
CA ASN A 109 17.73 -19.76 6.19
C ASN A 109 17.22 -19.65 4.73
N SER A 110 16.58 -18.53 4.40
CA SER A 110 15.96 -18.26 3.10
C SER A 110 15.62 -16.77 2.99
N TYR A 111 15.55 -16.24 1.77
CA TYR A 111 15.18 -14.85 1.48
C TYR A 111 14.05 -14.78 0.45
N MET A 112 13.15 -13.81 0.63
CA MET A 112 12.26 -13.32 -0.41
C MET A 112 12.66 -11.88 -0.73
N CYS A 113 13.08 -11.66 -1.98
CA CYS A 113 13.76 -10.43 -2.38
C CYS A 113 13.59 -10.11 -3.86
N VAL A 114 13.88 -8.86 -4.24
CA VAL A 114 14.34 -8.56 -5.59
C VAL A 114 15.83 -8.86 -5.66
N TYR A 115 16.25 -9.51 -6.75
CA TYR A 115 17.61 -9.90 -7.03
C TYR A 115 18.00 -9.47 -8.44
N GLY A 116 19.28 -9.16 -8.65
CA GLY A 116 19.79 -8.96 -9.99
C GLY A 116 21.26 -8.61 -10.03
N TRP A 117 21.71 -8.22 -11.23
CA TRP A 117 23.09 -7.84 -11.49
C TRP A 117 23.20 -6.56 -12.31
N THR A 118 24.33 -5.88 -12.17
CA THR A 118 24.82 -4.87 -13.11
C THR A 118 26.20 -5.24 -13.64
N ARG A 119 26.61 -4.60 -14.74
CA ARG A 119 28.00 -4.56 -15.23
C ARG A 119 28.52 -3.13 -15.29
N ASP A 120 29.83 -2.96 -15.18
CA ASP A 120 30.51 -1.66 -15.19
C ASP A 120 29.97 -0.65 -14.13
N PRO A 121 29.99 -1.00 -12.82
CA PRO A 121 30.67 -2.16 -12.21
C PRO A 121 29.85 -3.46 -12.16
N LEU A 122 30.56 -4.59 -12.04
CA LEU A 122 29.96 -5.89 -11.74
C LEU A 122 29.48 -5.88 -10.27
N VAL A 123 28.16 -5.90 -10.09
CA VAL A 123 27.51 -5.87 -8.78
C VAL A 123 26.36 -6.85 -8.79
N GLU A 124 26.31 -7.69 -7.77
CA GLU A 124 25.12 -8.46 -7.41
C GLU A 124 24.29 -7.64 -6.42
N TYR A 125 22.97 -7.63 -6.50
CA TYR A 125 22.20 -6.82 -5.58
C TYR A 125 20.91 -7.49 -5.09
N TYR A 126 20.48 -7.06 -3.90
CA TYR A 126 19.35 -7.59 -3.17
C TYR A 126 18.50 -6.48 -2.56
N ILE A 127 17.19 -6.54 -2.75
CA ILE A 127 16.20 -5.78 -1.96
C ILE A 127 15.33 -6.80 -1.24
N VAL A 128 15.61 -7.02 0.04
CA VAL A 128 15.06 -8.10 0.85
C VAL A 128 13.84 -7.61 1.63
N GLU A 129 12.68 -8.17 1.29
CA GLU A 129 11.41 -7.92 1.96
C GLU A 129 11.24 -8.81 3.19
N SER A 130 11.57 -10.10 3.06
CA SER A 130 11.40 -11.10 4.12
C SER A 130 12.48 -12.17 4.09
N TRP A 131 12.57 -12.93 5.17
CA TRP A 131 13.59 -13.96 5.37
C TRP A 131 13.08 -15.10 6.25
N GLY A 132 13.82 -16.20 6.31
CA GLY A 132 13.60 -17.31 7.24
C GLY A 132 14.14 -17.00 8.63
N ASP A 133 15.02 -17.86 9.13
CA ASP A 133 15.54 -17.78 10.51
C ASP A 133 16.68 -16.76 10.71
N TRP A 134 17.22 -16.20 9.62
CA TRP A 134 18.35 -15.28 9.67
C TRP A 134 18.13 -14.06 8.77
N ARG A 135 18.35 -12.86 9.32
CA ARG A 135 18.25 -11.60 8.59
C ARG A 135 19.59 -11.30 7.90
N PRO A 136 19.64 -11.22 6.56
CA PRO A 136 20.86 -10.89 5.85
C PRO A 136 21.27 -9.42 6.04
N PRO A 137 22.51 -9.02 5.66
CA PRO A 137 23.62 -9.86 5.20
C PRO A 137 24.62 -10.20 6.33
N GLY A 138 24.26 -9.95 7.60
CA GLY A 138 25.15 -10.20 8.74
C GLY A 138 26.19 -9.10 9.03
N GLN A 139 26.02 -7.92 8.43
CA GLN A 139 26.84 -6.75 8.73
C GLN A 139 26.32 -6.00 9.95
N SER A 140 27.24 -5.55 10.82
CA SER A 140 26.90 -4.88 12.08
C SER A 140 26.39 -3.44 11.90
N TYR A 141 26.69 -2.80 10.76
CA TYR A 141 26.35 -1.40 10.50
C TYR A 141 25.79 -1.23 9.09
N SER A 142 24.72 -0.47 8.98
CA SER A 142 24.14 -0.08 7.69
C SER A 142 24.88 1.14 7.13
N LEU A 143 25.06 1.18 5.81
CA LEU A 143 25.59 2.31 5.07
C LEU A 143 24.62 3.49 4.93
N GLY A 144 23.41 3.34 5.44
CA GLY A 144 22.31 4.27 5.33
C GLY A 144 21.00 3.52 5.46
N THR A 145 19.89 4.25 5.39
CA THR A 145 18.57 3.64 5.31
C THR A 145 17.78 4.25 4.17
N VAL A 146 16.79 3.51 3.69
CA VAL A 146 15.77 4.00 2.76
C VAL A 146 14.40 3.63 3.31
N TYR A 147 13.46 4.56 3.28
CA TYR A 147 12.06 4.26 3.49
C TYR A 147 11.39 4.17 2.13
N SER A 148 10.79 3.02 1.84
CA SER A 148 10.09 2.77 0.59
C SER A 148 8.92 1.84 0.88
N ASP A 149 7.80 2.02 0.19
CA ASP A 149 6.70 1.05 0.17
C ASP A 149 6.19 0.63 1.58
N GLY A 150 6.18 1.56 2.54
CA GLY A 150 5.71 1.31 3.90
C GLY A 150 6.72 0.54 4.79
N GLY A 151 7.95 0.35 4.33
CA GLY A 151 9.03 -0.32 5.07
C GLY A 151 10.28 0.55 5.20
N GLN A 152 11.00 0.39 6.31
CA GLN A 152 12.36 0.92 6.47
C GLN A 152 13.38 -0.17 6.17
N TYR A 153 14.39 0.14 5.38
CA TYR A 153 15.44 -0.78 4.95
C TYR A 153 16.81 -0.27 5.37
N ASP A 154 17.65 -1.17 5.85
CA ASP A 154 19.07 -0.92 6.05
C ASP A 154 19.82 -1.19 4.75
N ILE A 155 20.70 -0.27 4.36
CA ILE A 155 21.55 -0.40 3.18
C ILE A 155 22.87 -1.04 3.59
N TYR A 156 23.37 -2.04 2.86
CA TYR A 156 24.68 -2.64 3.12
C TYR A 156 25.49 -2.84 1.85
N LYS A 157 26.80 -2.98 2.02
CA LYS A 157 27.72 -3.46 1.01
C LYS A 157 28.52 -4.63 1.58
N THR A 158 28.63 -5.72 0.84
CA THR A 158 29.59 -6.79 1.08
C THR A 158 30.44 -7.01 -0.16
N THR A 159 31.52 -7.76 -0.04
CA THR A 159 32.37 -8.15 -1.18
C THR A 159 32.48 -9.67 -1.19
N ARG A 160 32.29 -10.28 -2.36
CA ARG A 160 32.49 -11.70 -2.59
C ARG A 160 33.83 -11.87 -3.28
N GLU A 161 34.76 -12.58 -2.66
CA GLU A 161 36.09 -12.84 -3.21
C GLU A 161 36.11 -14.17 -3.98
N ASN A 162 36.56 -14.14 -5.24
CA ASN A 162 36.69 -15.31 -6.11
C ASN A 162 35.47 -16.26 -6.05
N ALA A 163 34.28 -15.69 -6.25
CA ALA A 163 33.01 -16.39 -6.18
C ALA A 163 32.35 -16.49 -7.56
N PRO A 164 31.44 -17.45 -7.77
CA PRO A 164 30.67 -17.54 -9.01
C PRO A 164 29.86 -16.27 -9.28
N SER A 165 29.85 -15.82 -10.54
CA SER A 165 29.10 -14.66 -11.02
C SER A 165 28.62 -14.85 -12.46
N ILE A 166 27.91 -13.86 -13.00
CA ILE A 166 27.52 -13.81 -14.43
C ILE A 166 28.71 -13.65 -15.39
N ASP A 167 29.91 -13.36 -14.87
CA ASP A 167 31.18 -13.27 -15.62
C ASP A 167 32.17 -14.39 -15.24
N GLY A 168 31.66 -15.49 -14.65
CA GLY A 168 32.48 -16.57 -14.10
C GLY A 168 33.02 -16.26 -12.70
N ASP A 169 33.95 -17.07 -12.22
CA ASP A 169 34.53 -16.89 -10.88
C ASP A 169 35.40 -15.63 -10.83
N THR A 170 34.98 -14.65 -10.02
CA THR A 170 35.67 -13.36 -9.89
C THR A 170 35.34 -12.69 -8.54
N THR A 171 35.94 -11.53 -8.30
CA THR A 171 35.65 -10.70 -7.11
C THR A 171 34.70 -9.57 -7.49
N PHE A 172 33.60 -9.43 -6.76
CA PHE A 172 32.56 -8.43 -7.01
C PHE A 172 31.90 -7.96 -5.71
N ASP A 173 31.29 -6.78 -5.77
CA ASP A 173 30.53 -6.24 -4.65
C ASP A 173 29.08 -6.73 -4.67
N GLN A 174 28.48 -6.84 -3.47
CA GLN A 174 27.05 -7.05 -3.31
C GLN A 174 26.41 -5.86 -2.61
N TYR A 175 25.31 -5.34 -3.16
CA TYR A 175 24.53 -4.26 -2.55
C TYR A 175 23.22 -4.79 -1.98
N TRP A 176 22.85 -4.28 -0.81
CA TRP A 176 21.69 -4.77 -0.08
C TRP A 176 20.83 -3.61 0.37
N SER A 177 19.52 -3.75 0.21
CA SER A 177 18.52 -3.10 1.06
C SER A 177 17.80 -4.21 1.81
N VAL A 178 17.82 -4.21 3.14
CA VAL A 178 17.16 -5.26 3.94
C VAL A 178 16.14 -4.61 4.87
N ARG A 179 14.87 -4.99 4.76
CA ARG A 179 13.81 -4.46 5.62
C ARG A 179 14.18 -4.67 7.09
N LYS A 180 13.96 -3.69 7.95
CA LYS A 180 14.28 -3.78 9.39
C LYS A 180 13.38 -4.79 10.11
N SER A 181 12.14 -4.90 9.66
CA SER A 181 11.15 -5.86 10.13
C SER A 181 10.51 -6.57 8.95
N LYS A 182 10.16 -7.86 9.10
CA LYS A 182 9.33 -8.57 8.12
C LYS A 182 7.97 -7.85 8.01
N PRO A 183 7.31 -7.82 6.84
CA PRO A 183 5.98 -7.25 6.69
C PRO A 183 5.02 -7.85 7.72
N GLN A 184 4.26 -7.00 8.42
CA GLN A 184 3.29 -7.44 9.43
C GLN A 184 1.95 -7.76 8.76
N GLY A 185 1.25 -8.80 9.26
CA GLY A 185 -0.21 -8.86 9.10
C GLY A 185 -0.82 -10.13 8.48
N ASN A 186 -0.09 -11.02 7.79
CA ASN A 186 -0.72 -12.11 7.03
C ASN A 186 0.01 -13.48 7.07
N GLY A 187 0.73 -13.79 8.14
CA GLY A 187 1.38 -15.11 8.29
C GLY A 187 2.44 -15.35 7.22
N SER A 188 2.31 -16.43 6.43
CA SER A 188 3.20 -16.71 5.30
C SER A 188 2.88 -15.88 4.05
N TYR A 189 1.71 -15.23 3.97
CA TYR A 189 1.31 -14.42 2.82
C TYR A 189 1.86 -13.00 2.94
N ILE A 190 2.62 -12.58 1.94
CA ILE A 190 3.31 -11.30 1.87
C ILE A 190 3.01 -10.68 0.51
N GLU A 191 2.41 -9.50 0.51
CA GLU A 191 2.02 -8.77 -0.69
C GLU A 191 2.45 -7.31 -0.57
N GLY A 192 2.78 -6.67 -1.69
CA GLY A 192 3.17 -5.27 -1.70
C GLY A 192 3.75 -4.81 -3.03
N THR A 193 4.37 -3.64 -3.02
CA THR A 193 5.18 -3.12 -4.12
C THR A 193 6.61 -2.95 -3.63
N ILE A 194 7.58 -3.21 -4.50
CA ILE A 194 8.98 -2.89 -4.27
C ILE A 194 9.37 -1.86 -5.32
N SER A 195 9.55 -0.62 -4.89
CA SER A 195 9.99 0.50 -5.74
C SER A 195 11.50 0.41 -5.99
N VAL A 196 11.91 -0.53 -6.83
CA VAL A 196 13.32 -0.89 -7.10
C VAL A 196 14.20 0.32 -7.40
N SER A 197 13.72 1.26 -8.24
CA SER A 197 14.48 2.47 -8.56
C SER A 197 14.76 3.37 -7.34
N GLU A 198 13.90 3.39 -6.32
CA GLU A 198 14.14 4.18 -5.09
C GLU A 198 15.29 3.59 -4.27
N HIS A 199 15.42 2.27 -4.22
CA HIS A 199 16.56 1.62 -3.60
C HIS A 199 17.85 1.91 -4.36
N PHE A 200 17.82 1.88 -5.70
CA PHE A 200 19.00 2.22 -6.52
C PHE A 200 19.44 3.68 -6.31
N LYS A 201 18.49 4.63 -6.28
CA LYS A 201 18.75 6.04 -5.94
C LYS A 201 19.36 6.17 -4.54
N ALA A 202 18.83 5.43 -3.56
CA ALA A 202 19.34 5.44 -2.19
C ALA A 202 20.75 4.84 -2.07
N TRP A 203 21.05 3.79 -2.83
CA TRP A 203 22.39 3.21 -2.92
C TRP A 203 23.40 4.20 -3.51
N GLU A 204 23.07 4.86 -4.63
CA GLU A 204 23.93 5.89 -5.21
C GLU A 204 24.15 7.06 -4.24
N LYS A 205 23.11 7.47 -3.51
CA LYS A 205 23.21 8.47 -2.43
C LYS A 205 24.11 8.01 -1.27
N ALA A 206 24.14 6.71 -0.99
CA ALA A 206 25.04 6.10 -0.01
C ALA A 206 26.47 5.84 -0.56
N GLY A 207 26.77 6.29 -1.78
CA GLY A 207 28.08 6.15 -2.42
C GLY A 207 28.31 4.81 -3.12
N LEU A 208 27.25 4.01 -3.31
CA LEU A 208 27.29 2.72 -4.00
C LEU A 208 26.95 2.92 -5.48
N LYS A 209 27.95 2.81 -6.35
CA LYS A 209 27.80 3.07 -7.78
C LYS A 209 27.06 1.93 -8.49
N MET A 210 25.90 2.21 -9.06
CA MET A 210 25.19 1.26 -9.93
C MET A 210 25.78 1.23 -11.34
N GLY A 211 25.82 0.04 -11.93
CA GLY A 211 26.26 -0.18 -13.32
C GLY A 211 25.12 -0.20 -14.33
N LYS A 212 25.42 -0.68 -15.54
CA LYS A 212 24.43 -0.98 -16.57
C LYS A 212 23.68 -2.26 -16.21
N MET A 213 22.36 -2.25 -16.35
CA MET A 213 21.51 -3.31 -15.85
C MET A 213 21.71 -4.60 -16.64
N TYR A 214 21.83 -5.72 -15.93
CA TYR A 214 21.86 -7.07 -16.50
C TYR A 214 20.57 -7.85 -16.17
N GLU A 215 20.07 -7.74 -14.93
CA GLU A 215 18.89 -8.48 -14.49
C GLU A 215 18.17 -7.72 -13.38
N VAL A 216 16.83 -7.82 -13.35
CA VAL A 216 15.94 -7.47 -12.23
C VAL A 216 14.90 -8.58 -12.11
N ALA A 217 14.85 -9.31 -11.01
CA ALA A 217 13.92 -10.42 -10.83
C ALA A 217 13.41 -10.55 -9.39
N LEU A 218 12.15 -10.95 -9.22
CA LEU A 218 11.66 -11.44 -7.93
C LEU A 218 12.25 -12.83 -7.68
N ASN A 219 12.83 -13.03 -6.50
CA ASN A 219 13.65 -14.19 -6.17
C ASN A 219 13.29 -14.78 -4.81
N ILE A 220 13.25 -16.12 -4.78
CA ILE A 220 13.22 -16.94 -3.57
C ILE A 220 14.55 -17.67 -3.49
N GLU A 221 15.31 -17.42 -2.42
CA GLU A 221 16.59 -18.08 -2.17
C GLU A 221 16.49 -18.96 -0.94
N GLY A 222 17.09 -20.16 -0.99
CA GLY A 222 17.23 -21.05 0.15
C GLY A 222 18.70 -21.38 0.38
N TYR A 223 19.16 -21.28 1.64
CA TYR A 223 20.53 -21.63 2.02
C TYR A 223 20.54 -22.59 3.21
N ARG A 224 21.14 -23.77 3.03
CA ARG A 224 21.22 -24.86 4.04
C ARG A 224 19.89 -25.10 4.77
N SER A 225 18.81 -25.15 3.99
CA SER A 225 17.44 -25.13 4.50
C SER A 225 16.50 -26.01 3.68
N SER A 226 15.24 -26.05 4.09
CA SER A 226 14.12 -26.56 3.30
C SER A 226 13.01 -25.51 3.27
N GLY A 227 11.99 -25.69 2.45
CA GLY A 227 10.86 -24.79 2.44
C GLY A 227 10.09 -24.83 1.12
N LYS A 228 9.08 -23.96 1.05
CA LYS A 228 8.31 -23.74 -0.16
C LYS A 228 7.87 -22.29 -0.26
N ALA A 229 7.63 -21.85 -1.49
CA ALA A 229 6.99 -20.57 -1.74
C ALA A 229 6.05 -20.66 -2.95
N THR A 230 4.93 -19.94 -2.90
CA THR A 230 4.08 -19.72 -4.06
C THR A 230 4.06 -18.23 -4.37
N VAL A 231 4.70 -17.84 -5.48
CA VAL A 231 4.63 -16.49 -6.02
C VAL A 231 3.41 -16.41 -6.91
N TYR A 232 2.29 -15.93 -6.38
CA TYR A 232 1.02 -15.77 -7.11
C TYR A 232 0.78 -14.34 -7.61
N GLY A 233 1.70 -13.42 -7.33
CA GLY A 233 1.81 -12.11 -7.96
C GLY A 233 3.28 -11.71 -8.12
N ASN A 234 3.65 -11.31 -9.35
CA ASN A 234 4.97 -10.77 -9.69
C ASN A 234 4.83 -9.96 -10.98
N ASN A 235 4.60 -8.65 -10.83
CA ASN A 235 4.40 -7.73 -11.94
C ASN A 235 5.53 -6.70 -11.99
N LEU A 236 6.54 -6.97 -12.83
CA LEU A 236 7.67 -6.08 -13.07
C LEU A 236 7.27 -4.97 -14.06
N LYS A 237 7.48 -3.72 -13.65
CA LYS A 237 7.20 -2.51 -14.43
C LYS A 237 8.50 -1.75 -14.67
N ILE A 238 8.76 -1.34 -15.92
CA ILE A 238 9.94 -0.58 -16.35
C ILE A 238 9.50 0.54 -17.28
N GLY A 239 10.03 1.75 -17.13
CA GLY A 239 9.88 2.83 -18.12
C GLY A 239 8.71 3.80 -17.89
N GLY A 240 8.09 3.79 -16.72
CA GLY A 240 7.21 4.90 -16.32
C GLY A 240 8.04 6.19 -16.20
N SER A 241 7.56 7.30 -16.79
CA SER A 241 8.10 8.62 -16.45
C SER A 241 7.94 8.82 -14.95
N GLY A 242 9.02 9.18 -14.27
CA GLY A 242 8.98 9.73 -12.93
C GLY A 242 8.06 10.94 -12.92
N GLY A 243 6.78 10.69 -12.65
CA GLY A 243 5.87 11.71 -12.21
C GLY A 243 6.45 12.22 -10.92
N ASN A 244 6.82 13.50 -10.92
CA ASN A 244 7.07 14.28 -9.72
C ASN A 244 5.76 14.31 -8.91
N GLY A 245 5.44 13.18 -8.29
CA GLY A 245 4.36 12.99 -7.36
C GLY A 245 4.82 13.62 -6.07
N ASN A 246 4.70 14.94 -6.02
CA ASN A 246 4.61 15.68 -4.78
C ASN A 246 3.36 15.13 -4.06
N ASN A 247 3.53 14.01 -3.37
CA ASN A 247 2.48 13.28 -2.70
C ASN A 247 2.20 13.98 -1.37
N GLY A 248 1.63 15.18 -1.49
CA GLY A 248 0.86 15.77 -0.41
C GLY A 248 -0.39 14.95 -0.22
N ASN A 249 -0.28 13.83 0.50
CA ASN A 249 -1.43 13.14 1.06
C ASN A 249 -1.30 13.06 2.57
N ASN A 250 -2.09 13.93 3.20
CA ASN A 250 -2.29 14.05 4.63
C ASN A 250 -3.69 13.46 4.91
N GLY A 251 -3.77 12.39 5.72
CA GLY A 251 -4.99 11.71 6.16
C GLY A 251 -4.69 10.25 6.49
N ASN A 252 -4.44 9.83 7.74
CA ASN A 252 -5.40 9.64 8.85
C ASN A 252 -6.68 8.93 8.34
N ASN A 253 -7.03 7.68 8.67
CA ASN A 253 -7.04 6.94 9.95
C ASN A 253 -7.18 5.43 9.61
N GLY A 254 -6.70 4.43 10.36
CA GLY A 254 -7.22 4.11 11.69
C GLY A 254 -7.23 2.60 11.93
N ASN A 255 -6.06 2.08 12.28
CA ASN A 255 -5.78 1.01 13.23
C ASN A 255 -6.12 -0.46 12.90
N ASN A 256 -5.10 -1.17 12.42
CA ASN A 256 -4.72 -2.43 13.06
C ASN A 256 -3.18 -2.53 13.10
N GLY A 257 -2.59 -2.25 14.27
CA GLY A 257 -1.18 -2.50 14.58
C GLY A 257 -0.14 -1.53 13.97
N GLY A 258 -0.41 -0.23 13.94
CA GLY A 258 0.52 0.75 13.35
C GLY A 258 1.80 0.95 14.17
N SER A 259 2.97 0.87 13.53
CA SER A 259 4.19 1.45 14.08
C SER A 259 4.01 2.96 14.18
N ASN A 260 4.12 3.53 15.38
CA ASN A 260 3.99 4.97 15.64
C ASN A 260 5.23 5.79 15.22
N ASP A 261 6.04 5.26 14.29
CA ASP A 261 7.31 5.88 13.87
C ASP A 261 7.05 7.22 13.19
N PRO A 262 7.63 8.34 13.69
CA PRO A 262 7.61 9.62 13.00
C PRO A 262 8.18 9.48 11.57
N ALA A 263 7.67 10.31 10.66
CA ALA A 263 8.17 10.34 9.29
C ALA A 263 9.68 10.68 9.27
N PRO A 264 10.48 10.08 8.36
CA PRO A 264 11.90 10.40 8.23
C PRO A 264 12.12 11.90 8.04
N ILE A 265 13.07 12.46 8.80
CA ILE A 265 13.35 13.89 8.76
C ILE A 265 14.37 14.17 7.64
N GLU A 266 13.93 14.86 6.60
CA GLU A 266 14.76 15.20 5.44
C GLU A 266 16.02 15.97 5.86
N GLY A 267 17.18 15.63 5.27
CA GLY A 267 18.45 16.31 5.54
C GLY A 267 19.28 15.75 6.71
N THR A 268 18.79 14.71 7.39
CA THR A 268 19.49 14.03 8.49
C THR A 268 20.40 12.89 8.01
N LEU A 269 21.47 12.60 8.75
CA LEU A 269 22.37 11.44 8.57
C LEU A 269 21.99 10.27 9.49
N TYR A 270 21.36 10.58 10.62
CA TYR A 270 20.83 9.63 11.59
C TYR A 270 19.63 10.25 12.32
N THR A 271 18.62 9.43 12.62
CA THR A 271 17.47 9.77 13.46
C THR A 271 17.15 8.64 14.43
N GLY A 272 16.93 8.97 15.71
CA GLY A 272 16.35 8.08 16.71
C GLY A 272 15.01 8.63 17.18
N SER A 273 13.93 7.89 16.89
CA SER A 273 12.55 8.17 17.30
C SER A 273 12.10 7.33 18.50
N PHE A 274 12.78 6.21 18.73
CA PHE A 274 12.57 5.27 19.85
C PHE A 274 11.21 4.57 19.87
N GLU A 275 10.47 4.60 18.76
CA GLU A 275 9.17 3.93 18.66
C GLU A 275 9.29 2.40 18.58
N ASN A 276 10.39 1.94 17.97
CA ASN A 276 10.63 0.54 17.62
C ASN A 276 11.93 -0.02 18.22
N GLY A 277 12.34 0.49 19.37
CA GLY A 277 13.55 0.05 20.08
C GLY A 277 14.42 1.22 20.52
N THR A 278 15.69 0.96 20.81
CA THR A 278 16.60 2.00 21.30
C THR A 278 17.32 2.76 20.18
N ASP A 279 17.04 2.46 18.91
CA ASP A 279 17.69 3.06 17.73
C ASP A 279 19.22 3.09 17.84
N TYR A 280 19.79 1.95 18.25
CA TYR A 280 21.23 1.74 18.45
C TYR A 280 21.86 2.49 19.63
N TRP A 281 21.08 3.28 20.38
CA TRP A 281 21.53 3.81 21.66
C TRP A 281 21.74 2.66 22.64
N LYS A 282 22.80 2.77 23.44
CA LYS A 282 23.18 1.83 24.49
C LYS A 282 23.26 2.55 25.82
N ALA A 283 23.08 1.80 26.90
CA ALA A 283 23.31 2.34 28.22
C ALA A 283 24.80 2.69 28.39
N ARG A 284 25.06 3.87 28.98
CA ARG A 284 26.40 4.34 29.30
C ARG A 284 26.65 4.28 30.79
N GLY A 285 27.78 3.69 31.18
CA GLY A 285 28.10 3.43 32.58
C GLY A 285 27.10 2.46 33.19
N ASN A 286 26.66 2.73 34.42
CA ASN A 286 25.67 1.88 35.12
C ASN A 286 24.21 2.23 34.80
N ALA A 287 23.95 3.13 33.84
CA ALA A 287 22.58 3.46 33.46
C ALA A 287 21.84 2.22 32.91
N SER A 288 20.51 2.30 32.94
CA SER A 288 19.61 1.42 32.20
C SER A 288 18.86 2.24 31.17
N ILE A 289 18.62 1.67 29.99
CA ILE A 289 17.82 2.32 28.95
C ILE A 289 16.68 1.40 28.49
N ALA A 290 15.52 1.98 28.21
CA ALA A 290 14.38 1.29 27.64
C ALA A 290 13.51 2.27 26.87
N THR A 291 12.72 1.78 25.91
CA THR A 291 11.66 2.58 25.32
C THR A 291 10.55 2.80 26.34
N SER A 292 9.94 3.98 26.35
CA SER A 292 8.90 4.35 27.31
C SER A 292 7.78 5.10 26.64
N SER A 293 6.54 4.66 26.86
CA SER A 293 5.32 5.35 26.43
C SER A 293 4.80 6.34 27.48
N SER A 294 5.48 6.53 28.61
CA SER A 294 5.02 7.43 29.67
C SER A 294 5.17 8.90 29.30
N LYS A 295 6.17 9.18 28.46
CA LYS A 295 6.54 10.50 27.95
C LYS A 295 7.04 10.31 26.52
N ALA A 296 6.58 11.15 25.61
CA ALA A 296 7.08 11.25 24.24
C ALA A 296 7.09 12.73 23.86
N TYR A 297 8.05 13.15 23.06
CA TYR A 297 8.05 14.47 22.42
C TYR A 297 7.35 14.37 21.06
N GLU A 298 7.73 13.37 20.27
CA GLU A 298 7.15 13.04 18.97
C GLU A 298 6.74 11.56 18.97
N GLY A 299 5.74 11.19 18.19
CA GLY A 299 5.24 9.81 18.21
C GLY A 299 4.59 9.42 19.54
N SER A 300 4.83 8.18 19.98
CA SER A 300 4.19 7.55 21.14
C SER A 300 5.16 7.05 22.22
N LYS A 301 6.47 7.02 21.94
CA LYS A 301 7.50 6.56 22.87
C LYS A 301 8.71 7.50 22.84
N SER A 302 9.53 7.41 23.87
CA SER A 302 10.87 8.00 23.93
C SER A 302 11.85 7.02 24.55
N LEU A 303 13.14 7.32 24.54
CA LEU A 303 14.14 6.56 25.28
C LEU A 303 14.18 7.08 26.73
N TYR A 304 13.87 6.20 27.68
CA TYR A 304 13.99 6.46 29.11
C TYR A 304 15.32 5.92 29.63
N ILE A 305 16.04 6.77 30.36
CA ILE A 305 17.37 6.55 30.90
C ILE A 305 17.27 6.66 32.42
N SER A 306 17.58 5.57 33.12
CA SER A 306 17.44 5.47 34.58
C SER A 306 18.62 4.74 35.22
N GLY A 307 18.59 4.56 36.54
CA GLY A 307 19.63 3.82 37.27
C GLY A 307 21.00 4.51 37.25
N ARG A 308 21.03 5.83 37.03
CA ARG A 308 22.26 6.61 36.92
C ARG A 308 22.95 6.75 38.29
N THR A 309 24.07 6.05 38.48
CA THR A 309 24.89 6.13 39.70
C THR A 309 25.99 7.21 39.67
N SER A 310 26.26 7.78 38.50
CA SER A 310 27.24 8.85 38.27
C SER A 310 26.67 9.86 37.28
N ASN A 311 27.08 11.12 37.38
CA ASN A 311 26.57 12.24 36.55
C ASN A 311 26.88 12.09 35.04
N TRP A 312 27.90 11.31 34.68
CA TRP A 312 28.24 10.98 33.28
C TRP A 312 27.55 9.71 32.76
N ASN A 313 26.86 8.95 33.61
CA ASN A 313 26.04 7.82 33.15
C ASN A 313 24.88 8.36 32.32
N GLY A 314 24.43 7.60 31.33
CA GLY A 314 23.43 8.09 30.39
C GLY A 314 23.08 7.09 29.29
N ALA A 315 22.77 7.62 28.11
CA ALA A 315 22.66 6.82 26.89
C ALA A 315 23.70 7.30 25.87
N GLU A 316 24.28 6.37 25.12
CA GLU A 316 25.33 6.64 24.14
C GLU A 316 25.03 6.06 22.76
N LEU A 317 25.50 6.76 21.74
CA LEU A 317 25.45 6.39 20.33
C LEU A 317 26.85 6.47 19.75
N ALA A 318 27.38 5.33 19.31
CA ALA A 318 28.64 5.28 18.57
C ALA A 318 28.48 5.87 17.17
N LEU A 319 29.38 6.77 16.78
CA LEU A 319 29.40 7.40 15.47
C LEU A 319 30.28 6.61 14.50
N ASP A 320 29.70 6.23 13.36
CA ASP A 320 30.43 5.50 12.32
C ASP A 320 31.41 6.45 11.59
N SER A 321 32.70 6.12 11.66
CA SER A 321 33.78 6.84 11.01
C SER A 321 33.71 6.87 9.47
N ASN A 322 32.83 6.09 8.84
CA ASN A 322 32.52 6.20 7.42
C ASN A 322 31.68 7.44 7.07
N TYR A 323 30.89 7.94 8.03
CA TYR A 323 29.95 9.05 7.84
C TYR A 323 30.36 10.30 8.61
N PHE A 324 30.92 10.10 9.81
CA PHE A 324 31.39 11.15 10.71
C PHE A 324 32.91 11.21 10.65
N LYS A 325 33.42 12.03 9.73
CA LYS A 325 34.85 12.19 9.46
C LYS A 325 35.47 13.16 10.46
N ALA A 326 36.56 12.73 11.07
CA ALA A 326 37.46 13.61 11.79
C ALA A 326 37.87 14.79 10.89
N GLY A 327 37.88 16.00 11.44
CA GLY A 327 38.11 17.26 10.72
C GLY A 327 36.89 17.83 9.99
N SER A 328 35.74 17.15 9.99
CA SER A 328 34.50 17.64 9.37
C SER A 328 33.47 18.12 10.40
N ALA A 329 32.62 19.06 10.00
CA ALA A 329 31.58 19.64 10.83
C ALA A 329 30.21 18.98 10.61
N TYR A 330 29.45 18.81 11.70
CA TYR A 330 28.15 18.15 11.73
C TYR A 330 27.18 18.88 12.67
N SER A 331 25.89 18.57 12.53
CA SER A 331 24.86 18.99 13.47
C SER A 331 24.46 17.81 14.35
N PHE A 332 24.31 18.04 15.66
CA PHE A 332 23.85 17.07 16.64
C PHE A 332 22.75 17.68 17.48
N SER A 333 21.64 16.96 17.68
CA SER A 333 20.54 17.44 18.52
C SER A 333 19.73 16.33 19.15
N THR A 334 19.05 16.62 20.25
CA THR A 334 17.98 15.77 20.81
C THR A 334 17.01 16.62 21.63
N MET A 335 15.75 16.19 21.69
CA MET A 335 14.82 16.68 22.70
C MET A 335 15.05 15.89 23.98
N ALA A 336 15.36 16.59 25.06
CA ALA A 336 15.63 15.97 26.35
C ALA A 336 14.68 16.50 27.43
N MET A 337 14.33 15.66 28.38
CA MET A 337 13.49 16.01 29.51
C MET A 337 13.95 15.26 30.76
N PRO A 338 14.45 15.96 31.80
CA PRO A 338 14.84 15.31 33.03
C PRO A 338 13.62 15.07 33.94
N ALA A 339 13.72 14.09 34.84
CA ALA A 339 12.72 13.86 35.89
C ALA A 339 12.72 14.97 36.97
N SER A 340 13.89 15.57 37.21
CA SER A 340 14.12 16.70 38.12
C SER A 340 14.96 17.75 37.40
N SER A 341 14.62 19.04 37.53
CA SER A 341 15.30 20.11 36.77
C SER A 341 16.82 20.07 36.96
N ALA A 342 17.56 20.06 35.86
CA ALA A 342 19.00 19.92 35.82
C ALA A 342 19.55 20.43 34.48
N GLU A 343 20.83 20.79 34.43
CA GLU A 343 21.54 20.94 33.16
C GLU A 343 21.70 19.54 32.53
N LEU A 344 21.34 19.43 31.25
CA LEU A 344 21.60 18.25 30.44
C LEU A 344 22.56 18.62 29.31
N ALA A 345 23.44 17.69 28.93
CA ALA A 345 24.44 17.89 27.91
C ALA A 345 24.46 16.76 26.88
N LEU A 346 24.69 17.12 25.62
CA LEU A 346 25.26 16.23 24.61
C LEU A 346 26.78 16.31 24.68
N THR A 347 27.42 15.18 24.88
CA THR A 347 28.88 15.09 25.03
C THR A 347 29.46 14.13 24.01
N MET A 348 30.54 14.54 23.35
CA MET A 348 31.32 13.72 22.44
C MET A 348 32.49 13.11 23.18
N GLN A 349 32.57 11.78 23.21
CA GLN A 349 33.79 11.04 23.52
C GLN A 349 34.53 10.74 22.21
N TYR A 350 35.86 10.84 22.20
CA TYR A 350 36.69 10.43 21.07
C TYR A 350 38.12 10.11 21.51
N ASP A 351 38.79 9.23 20.77
CA ASP A 351 40.21 8.93 20.99
C ASP A 351 41.08 9.74 20.03
N ILE A 352 42.09 10.41 20.55
CA ILE A 352 43.10 11.13 19.77
C ILE A 352 44.45 11.00 20.47
N ASP A 353 45.52 10.78 19.70
CA ASP A 353 46.89 10.63 20.23
C ASP A 353 47.00 9.61 21.39
N GLY A 354 46.26 8.49 21.28
CA GLY A 354 46.25 7.42 22.28
C GLY A 354 45.51 7.75 23.58
N THR A 355 44.80 8.89 23.65
CA THR A 355 44.05 9.32 24.84
C THR A 355 42.58 9.53 24.50
N THR A 356 41.68 9.04 25.35
CA THR A 356 40.25 9.36 25.27
C THR A 356 39.99 10.77 25.79
N LYS A 357 39.27 11.56 25.01
CA LYS A 357 38.87 12.94 25.28
C LYS A 357 37.35 13.06 25.28
N TYR A 358 36.88 14.10 25.96
CA TYR A 358 35.47 14.40 26.13
C TYR A 358 35.23 15.89 25.85
N ALA A 359 34.20 16.20 25.08
CA ALA A 359 33.80 17.57 24.77
C ALA A 359 32.28 17.69 24.86
N GLN A 360 31.77 18.55 25.73
CA GLN A 360 30.35 18.92 25.74
C GLN A 360 30.07 19.73 24.48
N ILE A 361 29.34 19.14 23.54
CA ILE A 361 29.09 19.74 22.23
C ILE A 361 27.86 20.64 22.26
N ALA A 362 26.90 20.36 23.15
CA ALA A 362 25.73 21.21 23.42
C ALA A 362 25.24 20.95 24.84
N LYS A 363 24.64 21.97 25.47
CA LYS A 363 24.03 21.84 26.80
C LYS A 363 22.88 22.82 26.99
N ALA A 364 21.94 22.49 27.86
CA ALA A 364 20.82 23.35 28.21
C ALA A 364 20.33 23.10 29.64
N ASP A 365 19.90 24.17 30.32
CA ASP A 365 19.13 24.08 31.56
C ASP A 365 17.74 23.52 31.26
N CYS A 366 17.50 22.27 31.68
CA CYS A 366 16.27 21.57 31.39
C CYS A 366 15.34 21.57 32.61
N THR A 367 14.08 21.95 32.39
CA THR A 367 13.07 21.94 33.47
C THR A 367 12.41 20.57 33.58
N ALA A 368 12.22 20.07 34.80
CA ALA A 368 11.49 18.83 35.06
C ALA A 368 10.15 18.81 34.32
N GLY A 369 9.87 17.71 33.61
CA GLY A 369 8.60 17.52 32.91
C GLY A 369 8.40 18.40 31.67
N LYS A 370 9.44 19.12 31.19
CA LYS A 370 9.41 19.85 29.93
C LYS A 370 10.51 19.38 28.98
N TRP A 371 10.12 19.14 27.73
CA TRP A 371 11.06 18.89 26.65
C TRP A 371 11.85 20.14 26.30
N THR A 372 13.17 19.99 26.24
CA THR A 372 14.12 21.05 25.92
C THR A 372 15.01 20.56 24.78
N LEU A 373 15.17 21.38 23.74
CA LEU A 373 16.08 21.08 22.64
C LEU A 373 17.52 21.31 23.09
N ILE A 374 18.35 20.28 22.96
CA ILE A 374 19.81 20.39 23.12
C ILE A 374 20.39 20.24 21.73
N GLU A 375 21.05 21.27 21.19
CA GLU A 375 21.58 21.25 19.82
C GLU A 375 22.92 21.96 19.66
N ASN A 376 23.72 21.46 18.71
CA ASN A 376 24.83 22.18 18.09
C ASN A 376 24.79 21.90 16.60
N THR A 377 24.59 22.95 15.81
CA THR A 377 24.39 22.83 14.36
C THR A 377 25.70 22.84 13.57
N ASN A 378 26.86 22.92 14.22
CA ASN A 378 28.14 23.06 13.53
C ASN A 378 29.34 22.58 14.38
N TYR A 379 29.24 21.41 15.00
CA TYR A 379 30.35 20.83 15.75
C TYR A 379 31.36 20.16 14.81
N THR A 380 32.61 20.62 14.84
CA THR A 380 33.72 19.98 14.12
C THR A 380 34.28 18.84 14.96
N ILE A 381 34.19 17.61 14.46
CA ILE A 381 34.89 16.47 15.07
C ILE A 381 36.39 16.73 14.92
N PRO A 382 37.21 16.67 16.00
CA PRO A 382 38.62 17.00 15.90
C PRO A 382 39.36 16.16 14.86
N SER A 383 40.26 16.79 14.11
CA SER A 383 41.10 16.09 13.13
C SER A 383 41.89 14.96 13.80
N GLY A 384 41.91 13.78 13.21
CA GLY A 384 42.57 12.60 13.77
C GLY A 384 41.78 11.84 14.85
N ALA A 385 40.60 12.33 15.26
CA ALA A 385 39.73 11.64 16.20
C ALA A 385 39.27 10.26 15.67
N LYS A 386 39.18 9.28 16.58
CA LYS A 386 38.68 7.92 16.34
C LYS A 386 37.67 7.54 17.41
N ASN A 387 36.96 6.42 17.22
CA ASN A 387 36.02 5.86 18.20
C ASN A 387 35.04 6.89 18.78
N CYS A 388 34.52 7.77 17.91
CA CYS A 388 33.66 8.87 18.32
C CYS A 388 32.31 8.33 18.82
N ILE A 389 31.86 8.84 19.97
CA ILE A 389 30.58 8.50 20.58
C ILE A 389 29.92 9.81 20.99
N VAL A 390 28.64 10.00 20.67
CA VAL A 390 27.82 11.05 21.27
C VAL A 390 26.96 10.44 22.37
N TYR A 391 26.85 11.10 23.52
CA TYR A 391 26.03 10.61 24.62
C TYR A 391 25.34 11.75 25.35
N VAL A 392 24.23 11.42 26.00
CA VAL A 392 23.45 12.38 26.82
C VAL A 392 23.76 12.14 28.29
N GLU A 393 24.08 13.21 29.01
CA GLU A 393 24.38 13.19 30.45
C GLU A 393 23.70 14.35 31.18
N ALA A 394 23.71 14.30 32.52
CA ALA A 394 23.31 15.40 33.39
C ALA A 394 24.49 15.73 34.31
N PRO A 395 25.34 16.71 33.95
CA PRO A 395 26.64 16.93 34.61
C PRO A 395 26.55 17.18 36.12
N ASP A 396 25.45 17.76 36.57
CA ASP A 396 25.27 18.18 37.97
C ASP A 396 24.17 17.39 38.69
N SER A 397 23.70 16.27 38.11
CA SER A 397 22.53 15.56 38.63
C SER A 397 22.52 14.06 38.29
N LEU A 398 21.93 13.26 39.17
CA LEU A 398 21.62 11.85 38.92
C LEU A 398 20.17 11.64 38.46
N THR A 399 19.47 12.71 38.05
CA THR A 399 18.10 12.62 37.56
C THR A 399 17.96 11.66 36.39
N ASP A 400 16.84 10.92 36.34
CA ASP A 400 16.49 10.16 35.14
C ASP A 400 16.22 11.10 33.97
N ILE A 401 16.45 10.61 32.76
CA ILE A 401 16.39 11.42 31.54
C ILE A 401 15.49 10.71 30.54
N TYR A 402 14.59 11.46 29.90
CA TYR A 402 13.93 11.04 28.67
C TYR A 402 14.59 11.75 27.50
N ILE A 403 14.88 11.03 26.42
CA ILE A 403 15.33 11.63 25.16
C ILE A 403 14.47 11.15 24.00
N ASP A 404 14.27 12.04 23.04
CA ASP A 404 13.48 11.82 21.84
C ASP A 404 14.05 12.64 20.69
N ARG A 405 13.68 12.31 19.45
CA ARG A 405 14.10 13.01 18.22
C ARG A 405 15.61 13.26 18.21
N ALA A 406 16.39 12.21 18.45
CA ALA A 406 17.84 12.28 18.41
C ALA A 406 18.31 12.36 16.95
N ILE A 407 19.05 13.41 16.58
CA ILE A 407 19.44 13.67 15.20
C ILE A 407 20.95 13.89 15.11
N CYS A 408 21.57 13.26 14.11
CA CYS A 408 22.86 13.66 13.59
C CYS A 408 22.68 14.05 12.12
N ALA A 409 23.24 15.18 11.68
CA ALA A 409 23.04 15.70 10.33
C ALA A 409 24.29 16.43 9.81
N LYS A 410 24.28 16.86 8.55
CA LYS A 410 25.33 17.74 8.01
C LYS A 410 25.36 19.06 8.79
N ALA A 411 26.51 19.71 8.84
CA ALA A 411 26.64 21.05 9.40
C ALA A 411 25.59 22.03 8.81
N GLY A 412 25.05 22.89 9.66
CA GLY A 412 24.05 23.90 9.34
C GLY A 412 22.60 23.42 9.48
N TYR A 413 22.37 22.13 9.70
CA TYR A 413 21.04 21.59 9.96
C TYR A 413 20.51 22.07 11.32
N LYS A 414 19.29 22.64 11.34
CA LYS A 414 18.62 23.13 12.55
C LYS A 414 17.47 22.20 12.92
N ALA A 415 17.40 21.78 14.17
CA ALA A 415 16.25 21.02 14.64
C ALA A 415 15.09 21.98 14.95
N GLU A 416 13.91 21.74 14.36
CA GLU A 416 12.71 22.52 14.70
C GLU A 416 12.28 22.23 16.15
N GLY A 417 12.25 23.25 17.03
CA GLY A 417 11.77 23.09 18.42
C GLY A 417 12.21 24.12 19.49
N GLY A 418 13.07 25.09 19.19
CA GLY A 418 13.60 26.02 20.21
C GLY A 418 12.84 27.34 20.39
N SER A 419 11.83 27.40 21.27
CA SER A 419 11.48 28.61 22.06
C SER A 419 10.51 28.32 23.22
N SER A 420 10.77 28.97 24.34
CA SER A 420 10.24 28.72 25.70
C SER A 420 8.71 28.60 25.82
N ASN A 421 8.23 27.52 26.44
CA ASN A 421 6.96 27.52 27.17
C ASN A 421 7.24 27.49 28.67
N ASN A 422 7.26 28.67 29.28
CA ASN A 422 7.14 28.81 30.72
C ASN A 422 5.73 28.36 31.13
N GLY A 423 5.65 27.53 32.16
CA GLY A 423 4.44 26.77 32.45
C GLY A 423 3.36 27.70 33.00
N ASN A 424 2.21 27.73 32.34
CA ASN A 424 0.97 27.84 33.05
C ASN A 424 -0.03 26.86 32.44
N ASN A 425 -0.67 26.10 33.31
CA ASN A 425 -1.54 24.99 33.00
C ASN A 425 -2.72 25.51 32.16
N GLY A 426 -2.66 25.28 30.86
CA GLY A 426 -3.64 25.81 29.91
C GLY A 426 -3.40 25.16 28.56
N SER A 427 -4.08 24.04 28.33
CA SER A 427 -4.23 23.39 27.03
C SER A 427 -4.25 24.42 25.89
N SER A 428 -3.12 24.55 25.20
CA SER A 428 -3.04 25.17 23.88
C SER A 428 -2.84 24.03 22.89
N ASN A 429 -3.93 23.31 22.66
CA ASN A 429 -4.20 22.72 21.35
C ASN A 429 -3.75 23.74 20.29
N ALA A 430 -3.02 23.29 19.28
CA ALA A 430 -3.18 23.85 17.94
C ALA A 430 -4.64 23.58 17.53
N GLY A 431 -5.54 24.35 18.12
CA GLY A 431 -6.97 24.17 18.11
C GLY A 431 -7.52 24.94 16.94
N ILE A 432 -7.95 24.21 15.92
CA ILE A 432 -9.09 24.50 15.05
C ILE A 432 -9.50 25.99 15.08
N THR A 433 -9.05 26.75 14.09
CA THR A 433 -9.32 28.18 13.96
C THR A 433 -10.57 28.50 13.12
N PHE A 434 -11.35 27.48 12.76
CA PHE A 434 -12.54 27.59 11.91
C PHE A 434 -13.75 26.83 12.52
N PRO A 435 -14.99 27.25 12.23
CA PRO A 435 -16.20 26.58 12.70
C PRO A 435 -16.29 25.10 12.28
N LYS A 436 -16.65 24.23 13.23
CA LYS A 436 -16.93 22.81 13.01
C LYS A 436 -18.40 22.50 13.24
N ASN A 437 -18.83 21.30 12.84
CA ASN A 437 -20.21 20.83 12.98
C ASN A 437 -21.23 21.80 12.35
N ILE A 438 -20.90 22.30 11.16
CA ILE A 438 -21.79 23.19 10.40
C ILE A 438 -23.02 22.39 9.99
N LYS A 439 -24.14 22.66 10.65
CA LYS A 439 -25.47 22.15 10.31
C LYS A 439 -26.16 23.11 9.37
N VAL A 440 -26.92 22.57 8.42
CA VAL A 440 -27.70 23.37 7.48
C VAL A 440 -29.14 22.87 7.47
N GLU A 441 -30.05 23.77 7.77
CA GLU A 441 -31.49 23.55 7.68
C GLU A 441 -32.02 24.32 6.48
N TYR A 442 -32.83 23.69 5.62
CA TYR A 442 -33.50 24.36 4.53
C TYR A 442 -34.97 24.58 4.85
N ASP A 443 -35.37 25.84 4.93
CA ASP A 443 -36.77 26.22 5.04
C ASP A 443 -37.37 26.30 3.63
N ASN A 444 -38.08 25.24 3.22
CA ASN A 444 -38.79 25.16 1.94
C ASN A 444 -39.77 26.32 1.74
N SER A 445 -40.48 26.72 2.81
CA SER A 445 -41.53 27.75 2.74
C SER A 445 -40.97 29.15 2.47
N ARG A 446 -39.76 29.43 2.98
CA ARG A 446 -39.10 30.73 2.83
C ARG A 446 -37.97 30.73 1.80
N ARG A 447 -37.60 29.54 1.27
CA ARG A 447 -36.42 29.30 0.43
C ARG A 447 -35.17 29.92 1.05
N GLN A 448 -34.92 29.58 2.31
CA GLN A 448 -33.80 30.07 3.12
C GLN A 448 -32.99 28.90 3.67
N LEU A 449 -31.68 29.09 3.77
CA LEU A 449 -30.80 28.17 4.49
C LEU A 449 -30.45 28.78 5.84
N ARG A 450 -30.57 28.01 6.92
CA ARG A 450 -30.06 28.35 8.24
C ARG A 450 -28.83 27.50 8.52
N PHE A 451 -27.70 28.16 8.66
CA PHE A 451 -26.46 27.57 9.12
C PHE A 451 -26.37 27.70 10.64
N SER A 452 -25.89 26.67 11.31
CA SER A 452 -25.45 26.73 12.71
C SER A 452 -24.18 25.92 12.89
N TRP A 453 -23.31 26.33 13.81
CA TRP A 453 -22.02 25.68 14.03
C TRP A 453 -21.62 25.72 15.50
N ASP A 454 -20.56 25.00 15.85
CA ASP A 454 -20.03 25.04 17.20
C ASP A 454 -19.23 26.32 17.46
N PRO A 455 -19.34 26.92 18.65
CA PRO A 455 -18.52 28.06 19.03
C PRO A 455 -17.03 27.74 18.92
N VAL A 456 -16.32 28.57 18.15
CA VAL A 456 -14.86 28.52 18.06
C VAL A 456 -14.26 29.32 19.23
N LYS A 457 -13.46 28.67 20.06
CA LYS A 457 -12.86 29.27 21.26
C LYS A 457 -12.00 30.49 20.88
N GLY A 458 -12.31 31.64 21.46
CA GLY A 458 -11.60 32.91 21.19
C GLY A 458 -12.09 33.67 19.96
N ALA A 459 -13.12 33.18 19.25
CA ALA A 459 -13.69 33.91 18.13
C ALA A 459 -14.62 35.04 18.60
N GLY A 460 -14.33 36.28 18.17
CA GLY A 460 -15.17 37.44 18.46
C GLY A 460 -16.26 37.70 17.41
N LYS A 461 -16.07 37.18 16.19
CA LYS A 461 -16.99 37.31 15.04
C LYS A 461 -16.86 36.11 14.10
N TYR A 462 -17.86 35.92 13.25
CA TYR A 462 -17.87 34.97 12.15
C TYR A 462 -18.20 35.66 10.83
N ALA A 463 -17.70 35.06 9.74
CA ALA A 463 -18.03 35.46 8.38
C ALA A 463 -18.52 34.28 7.58
N ILE A 464 -19.48 34.52 6.68
CA ILE A 464 -19.99 33.54 5.73
C ILE A 464 -19.70 34.02 4.31
N ALA A 465 -19.13 33.15 3.48
CA ALA A 465 -18.80 33.42 2.09
C ALA A 465 -19.39 32.35 1.17
N VAL A 466 -19.85 32.75 -0.01
CA VAL A 466 -20.39 31.83 -1.03
C VAL A 466 -19.46 31.79 -2.24
N TYR A 467 -19.25 30.60 -2.79
CA TYR A 467 -18.50 30.42 -4.02
C TYR A 467 -19.41 30.62 -5.24
N SER A 468 -19.07 31.58 -6.10
CA SER A 468 -19.85 31.89 -7.29
C SER A 468 -18.95 32.44 -8.39
N ALA A 469 -19.12 31.93 -9.62
CA ALA A 469 -18.34 32.32 -10.79
C ALA A 469 -16.82 32.26 -10.57
N GLY A 470 -16.34 31.13 -10.03
CA GLY A 470 -14.91 30.87 -9.87
C GLY A 470 -14.24 31.56 -8.67
N ARG A 471 -14.98 32.30 -7.83
CA ARG A 471 -14.42 33.02 -6.68
C ARG A 471 -15.32 33.02 -5.44
N TRP A 472 -14.70 33.13 -4.28
CA TRP A 472 -15.37 33.33 -2.99
C TRP A 472 -15.83 34.78 -2.82
N ARG A 473 -17.05 34.95 -2.33
CA ARG A 473 -17.63 36.26 -2.00
C ARG A 473 -18.21 36.23 -0.60
N VAL A 474 -17.67 37.07 0.28
CA VAL A 474 -18.19 37.26 1.64
C VAL A 474 -19.61 37.85 1.55
N GLN A 475 -20.57 37.17 2.17
CA GLN A 475 -21.98 37.58 2.24
C GLN A 475 -22.26 38.37 3.52
N ASN A 476 -21.66 37.97 4.64
CA ASN A 476 -21.73 38.69 5.91
C ASN A 476 -20.47 38.39 6.74
N SER A 477 -19.90 39.36 7.45
CA SER A 477 -18.69 39.20 8.27
C SER A 477 -18.84 39.69 9.72
N ASP A 478 -20.06 40.08 10.11
CA ASP A 478 -20.35 40.67 11.42
C ASP A 478 -21.26 39.77 12.26
N ILE A 479 -21.19 38.46 12.05
CA ILE A 479 -22.00 37.49 12.77
C ILE A 479 -21.38 37.27 14.15
N THR A 480 -22.09 37.60 15.22
CA THR A 480 -21.62 37.41 16.61
C THR A 480 -22.17 36.15 17.28
N THR A 481 -23.12 35.49 16.61
CA THR A 481 -23.72 34.22 17.04
C THR A 481 -23.12 33.04 16.28
N THR A 482 -23.42 31.82 16.70
CA THR A 482 -23.00 30.61 15.98
C THR A 482 -24.06 30.09 15.01
N SER A 483 -24.86 31.00 14.45
CA SER A 483 -25.82 30.69 13.40
C SER A 483 -26.02 31.87 12.46
N TYR A 484 -26.43 31.59 11.23
CA TYR A 484 -26.74 32.57 10.19
C TYR A 484 -27.84 32.04 9.27
N THR A 485 -28.84 32.87 9.00
CA THR A 485 -29.88 32.54 8.02
C THR A 485 -29.70 33.39 6.77
N THR A 486 -29.65 32.76 5.59
CA THR A 486 -29.51 33.46 4.31
C THR A 486 -30.70 34.37 4.05
N PRO A 487 -30.57 35.40 3.18
CA PRO A 487 -31.74 36.09 2.64
C PRO A 487 -32.76 35.15 1.98
N ARG A 488 -34.02 35.56 1.92
CA ARG A 488 -35.11 34.80 1.27
C ARG A 488 -34.90 34.68 -0.23
N GLY A 489 -35.48 33.63 -0.81
CA GLY A 489 -35.62 33.49 -2.26
C GLY A 489 -34.43 32.84 -2.97
N LEU A 490 -33.71 31.93 -2.29
CA LEU A 490 -32.71 31.11 -2.96
C LEU A 490 -33.34 30.34 -4.14
N THR A 491 -32.60 30.24 -5.25
CA THR A 491 -33.04 29.49 -6.43
C THR A 491 -33.18 28.00 -6.08
N PRO A 492 -34.36 27.39 -6.25
CA PRO A 492 -34.55 25.96 -6.03
C PRO A 492 -33.69 25.10 -6.94
N ASN A 493 -33.39 23.88 -6.50
CA ASN A 493 -32.57 22.90 -7.21
C ASN A 493 -31.15 23.38 -7.60
N LYS A 494 -30.67 24.46 -6.98
CA LYS A 494 -29.33 25.01 -7.18
C LYS A 494 -28.41 24.59 -6.04
N THR A 495 -27.17 24.30 -6.40
CA THR A 495 -26.11 23.98 -5.45
C THR A 495 -25.36 25.25 -5.07
N TYR A 496 -25.20 25.48 -3.77
CA TYR A 496 -24.42 26.56 -3.19
C TYR A 496 -23.26 25.96 -2.39
N LYS A 497 -22.05 26.47 -2.59
CA LYS A 497 -20.88 26.13 -1.78
C LYS A 497 -20.56 27.31 -0.87
N VAL A 498 -20.50 27.08 0.44
CA VAL A 498 -20.49 28.12 1.47
C VAL A 498 -19.39 27.83 2.51
N ALA A 499 -18.55 28.83 2.79
CA ALA A 499 -17.49 28.77 3.80
C ALA A 499 -17.86 29.64 4.99
N ILE A 500 -17.55 29.19 6.22
CA ILE A 500 -17.73 29.97 7.45
C ILE A 500 -16.36 30.15 8.10
N ALA A 501 -15.95 31.38 8.37
CA ALA A 501 -14.69 31.72 9.02
C ALA A 501 -14.93 32.28 10.41
N ALA A 502 -14.01 32.02 11.35
CA ALA A 502 -14.00 32.63 12.67
C ALA A 502 -12.90 33.70 12.76
N LYS A 503 -13.17 34.79 13.50
CA LYS A 503 -12.21 35.87 13.74
C LYS A 503 -11.65 35.76 15.15
N ILE A 504 -10.40 35.30 15.25
CA ILE A 504 -9.70 35.10 16.52
C ILE A 504 -8.55 36.10 16.57
N ASN A 505 -8.42 36.86 17.66
CA ASN A 505 -7.37 37.88 17.82
C ASN A 505 -7.26 38.86 16.63
N GLY A 506 -8.40 39.21 16.01
CA GLY A 506 -8.45 40.12 14.87
C GLY A 506 -8.15 39.48 13.51
N GLN A 507 -7.74 38.22 13.44
CA GLN A 507 -7.37 37.51 12.22
C GLN A 507 -8.46 36.51 11.79
N TRP A 508 -8.64 36.37 10.48
CA TRP A 508 -9.56 35.39 9.89
C TRP A 508 -8.76 34.18 9.38
N ASP A 509 -9.16 32.98 9.79
CA ASP A 509 -8.68 31.74 9.16
C ASP A 509 -9.44 31.47 7.87
N LYS A 510 -8.98 32.11 6.78
CA LYS A 510 -9.60 31.97 5.44
C LYS A 510 -9.36 30.58 4.86
N THR A 511 -8.18 30.00 5.09
CA THR A 511 -7.78 28.72 4.52
C THR A 511 -8.56 27.58 5.16
N GLY A 512 -8.64 27.55 6.50
CA GLY A 512 -9.47 26.58 7.22
C GLY A 512 -10.94 26.69 6.84
N ALA A 513 -11.48 27.91 6.72
CA ALA A 513 -12.86 28.13 6.29
C ALA A 513 -13.16 27.62 4.87
N ILE A 514 -12.26 27.85 3.90
CA ILE A 514 -12.43 27.41 2.51
C ILE A 514 -12.29 25.89 2.41
N ASN A 515 -11.33 25.30 3.12
CA ASN A 515 -11.10 23.85 3.14
C ASN A 515 -12.25 23.09 3.79
N ASN A 516 -13.03 23.74 4.66
CA ASN A 516 -14.19 23.17 5.35
C ASN A 516 -15.52 23.74 4.86
N ALA A 517 -15.57 24.23 3.61
CA ALA A 517 -16.79 24.74 3.03
C ALA A 517 -17.84 23.65 2.81
N VAL A 518 -19.08 23.93 3.18
CA VAL A 518 -20.24 23.06 2.99
C VAL A 518 -20.88 23.29 1.63
N THR A 519 -21.36 22.22 1.00
CA THR A 519 -22.09 22.28 -0.27
C THR A 519 -23.52 21.83 -0.05
N ILE A 520 -24.49 22.67 -0.43
CA ILE A 520 -25.92 22.41 -0.18
C ILE A 520 -26.70 22.64 -1.45
N ARG A 521 -27.56 21.67 -1.78
CA ARG A 521 -28.54 21.77 -2.85
C ARG A 521 -29.91 22.08 -2.25
N THR A 522 -30.54 23.17 -2.67
CA THR A 522 -31.92 23.48 -2.25
C THR A 522 -32.89 22.50 -2.92
N ALA A 523 -33.71 21.78 -2.17
CA ALA A 523 -34.65 20.80 -2.70
C ALA A 523 -36.02 21.40 -3.09
N ASN A 524 -36.86 20.62 -3.77
CA ASN A 524 -38.29 20.88 -3.97
C ASN A 524 -39.11 19.89 -3.11
N ASP A 525 -39.41 20.28 -1.85
CA ASP A 525 -40.52 19.81 -0.98
C ASP A 525 -40.70 18.29 -0.64
N PRO A 526 -41.60 17.92 0.30
CA PRO A 526 -41.46 17.88 1.76
C PRO A 526 -41.29 16.47 2.35
N LEU A 527 -40.74 16.40 3.58
CA LEU A 527 -40.91 15.38 4.65
C LEU A 527 -39.58 14.86 5.23
N ILE A 528 -38.98 15.61 6.17
CA ILE A 528 -38.28 15.05 7.33
C ILE A 528 -38.52 16.00 8.52
N SER A 529 -39.23 15.54 9.55
CA SER A 529 -39.36 16.19 10.86
C SER A 529 -38.97 15.21 11.98
N SER A 530 -38.30 15.75 13.00
CA SER A 530 -37.93 15.17 14.33
C SER A 530 -36.97 13.97 14.30
N GLY A 531 -35.75 13.98 14.86
CA GLY A 531 -35.29 14.48 16.18
C GLY A 531 -35.58 13.41 17.26
N ASN A 532 -34.69 12.95 18.14
CA ASN A 532 -33.30 13.28 18.48
C ASN A 532 -32.73 12.19 19.46
N ASN A 533 -31.41 12.06 19.51
CA ASN A 533 -30.53 11.66 20.64
C ASN A 533 -30.34 10.21 21.15
N ASN A 534 -29.08 9.77 21.00
CA ASN A 534 -28.06 9.48 22.04
C ASN A 534 -27.48 8.06 22.14
N ASN A 535 -26.13 8.02 22.02
CA ASN A 535 -25.14 7.00 22.43
C ASN A 535 -25.35 5.59 21.84
N ASN A 536 -24.52 5.04 20.96
CA ASN A 536 -23.10 4.77 21.10
C ASN A 536 -22.58 4.12 19.80
N ASN A 537 -21.29 4.31 19.51
CA ASN A 537 -20.42 3.49 18.67
C ASN A 537 -20.61 3.44 17.14
N ASN A 538 -19.51 3.85 16.48
CA ASN A 538 -18.86 3.22 15.34
C ASN A 538 -19.47 3.25 13.94
N ASN A 539 -18.61 3.75 13.05
CA ASN A 539 -18.31 3.28 11.69
C ASN A 539 -19.10 3.84 10.48
N ASN A 540 -18.25 4.24 9.52
CA ASN A 540 -18.36 4.12 8.07
C ASN A 540 -19.36 5.01 7.35
N ASP A 541 -18.79 5.96 6.59
CA ASP A 541 -19.37 6.37 5.31
C ASP A 541 -19.63 5.10 4.48
N GLN A 542 -20.89 4.71 4.45
CA GLN A 542 -21.46 3.72 3.55
C GLN A 542 -21.91 4.41 2.25
N PRO A 543 -21.83 3.71 1.10
CA PRO A 543 -22.10 4.30 -0.20
C PRO A 543 -23.62 4.38 -0.44
N GLU A 544 -24.24 5.50 -0.08
CA GLU A 544 -25.63 5.75 -0.47
C GLU A 544 -25.71 6.12 -1.96
N HIS A 545 -25.94 5.11 -2.81
CA HIS A 545 -26.46 5.29 -4.16
C HIS A 545 -27.91 4.77 -4.22
N ASN A 546 -28.89 5.67 -4.32
CA ASN A 546 -30.33 5.35 -4.47
C ASN A 546 -30.93 4.47 -3.33
N GLY A 547 -30.60 4.73 -2.06
CA GLY A 547 -31.25 4.06 -0.92
C GLY A 547 -30.87 2.57 -0.71
N TYR A 548 -29.73 2.14 -1.25
CA TYR A 548 -29.16 0.80 -1.04
C TYR A 548 -27.99 0.88 -0.06
N TYR A 549 -28.00 0.01 0.95
CA TYR A 549 -27.01 -0.05 2.03
C TYR A 549 -26.29 -1.41 1.99
N VAL A 550 -24.95 -1.40 2.02
CA VAL A 550 -24.10 -2.60 1.94
C VAL A 550 -23.47 -2.86 3.29
N ASP A 551 -24.08 -3.65 4.17
CA ASP A 551 -23.55 -3.86 5.52
C ASP A 551 -22.10 -4.39 5.50
N PRO A 552 -21.08 -3.61 5.91
CA PRO A 552 -19.68 -4.04 5.85
C PRO A 552 -19.36 -5.25 6.73
N SER A 553 -20.22 -5.54 7.71
CA SER A 553 -20.05 -6.66 8.64
C SER A 553 -20.54 -8.00 8.07
N LYS A 554 -21.31 -7.99 6.98
CA LYS A 554 -21.84 -9.21 6.35
C LYS A 554 -20.90 -9.75 5.28
N PRO A 555 -20.88 -11.07 5.05
CA PRO A 555 -20.17 -11.64 3.91
C PRO A 555 -20.74 -11.07 2.62
N MET A 556 -19.88 -10.76 1.66
CA MET A 556 -20.28 -10.13 0.40
C MET A 556 -19.50 -10.69 -0.78
N VAL A 557 -20.11 -10.65 -1.95
CA VAL A 557 -19.52 -11.14 -3.21
C VAL A 557 -19.94 -10.24 -4.37
N ALA A 558 -19.05 -10.02 -5.33
CA ALA A 558 -19.39 -9.36 -6.58
C ALA A 558 -19.59 -10.41 -7.69
N ILE A 559 -20.85 -10.76 -7.95
CA ILE A 559 -21.19 -11.55 -9.14
C ILE A 559 -21.29 -10.59 -10.32
N SER A 560 -20.57 -10.87 -11.39
CA SER A 560 -20.45 -9.99 -12.55
C SER A 560 -20.71 -10.72 -13.86
N PHE A 561 -21.17 -9.98 -14.88
CA PHE A 561 -21.66 -10.53 -16.13
C PHE A 561 -20.99 -9.85 -17.35
N ASP A 562 -20.39 -10.64 -18.23
CA ASP A 562 -19.64 -10.17 -19.40
C ASP A 562 -20.42 -10.29 -20.73
N ASP A 563 -19.76 -9.87 -21.82
CA ASP A 563 -20.15 -9.82 -23.24
C ASP A 563 -21.15 -8.73 -23.65
N GLY A 564 -22.32 -8.68 -23.01
CA GLY A 564 -23.36 -7.70 -23.31
C GLY A 564 -24.73 -8.31 -23.59
N THR A 565 -25.61 -7.51 -24.17
CA THR A 565 -27.05 -7.72 -24.02
C THR A 565 -27.55 -9.02 -24.65
N SER A 566 -28.26 -9.82 -23.87
CA SER A 566 -28.75 -11.15 -24.27
C SER A 566 -29.74 -11.08 -25.45
N PRO A 567 -29.57 -11.92 -26.48
CA PRO A 567 -30.55 -12.08 -27.56
C PRO A 567 -31.77 -12.93 -27.14
N THR A 568 -31.74 -13.62 -26.00
CA THR A 568 -32.73 -14.65 -25.58
C THR A 568 -33.42 -14.32 -24.25
N ASN A 569 -33.50 -13.04 -23.89
CA ASN A 569 -34.12 -12.53 -22.65
C ASN A 569 -33.41 -12.91 -21.33
N SER A 570 -32.31 -13.67 -21.37
CA SER A 570 -31.59 -14.10 -20.15
C SER A 570 -31.07 -12.93 -19.31
N GLY A 571 -30.61 -11.84 -19.93
CA GLY A 571 -30.16 -10.65 -19.22
C GLY A 571 -31.26 -10.01 -18.34
N TYR A 572 -32.48 -9.86 -18.88
CA TYR A 572 -33.62 -9.36 -18.10
C TYR A 572 -33.96 -10.27 -16.93
N ARG A 573 -33.94 -11.59 -17.13
CA ARG A 573 -34.18 -12.57 -16.06
C ARG A 573 -33.14 -12.46 -14.93
N ILE A 574 -31.86 -12.32 -15.28
CA ILE A 574 -30.77 -12.14 -14.32
C ILE A 574 -30.96 -10.84 -13.53
N ILE A 575 -31.22 -9.72 -14.21
CA ILE A 575 -31.46 -8.40 -13.59
C ILE A 575 -32.67 -8.48 -12.64
N ASP A 576 -33.75 -9.13 -13.05
CA ASP A 576 -34.94 -9.33 -12.21
C ASP A 576 -34.66 -10.23 -11.00
N ALA A 577 -33.87 -11.30 -11.16
CA ALA A 577 -33.50 -12.18 -10.05
C ALA A 577 -32.63 -11.46 -9.01
N LEU A 578 -31.70 -10.60 -9.45
CA LEU A 578 -30.91 -9.72 -8.59
C LEU A 578 -31.82 -8.72 -7.86
N ALA A 579 -32.68 -8.00 -8.58
CA ALA A 579 -33.59 -7.01 -8.01
C ALA A 579 -34.58 -7.62 -7.01
N LYS A 580 -35.15 -8.81 -7.31
CA LYS A 580 -36.02 -9.56 -6.38
C LYS A 580 -35.29 -9.96 -5.11
N SER A 581 -33.98 -10.20 -5.21
CA SER A 581 -33.12 -10.53 -4.08
C SER A 581 -32.58 -9.30 -3.35
N ASP A 582 -32.93 -8.08 -3.78
CA ASP A 582 -32.37 -6.82 -3.26
C ASP A 582 -30.84 -6.80 -3.36
N PHE A 583 -30.33 -7.26 -4.50
CA PHE A 583 -28.91 -7.38 -4.81
C PHE A 583 -28.55 -6.54 -6.02
N ARG A 584 -27.26 -6.20 -6.10
CA ARG A 584 -26.67 -5.49 -7.23
C ARG A 584 -25.49 -6.27 -7.80
N ALA A 585 -25.23 -6.08 -9.09
CA ALA A 585 -24.15 -6.73 -9.82
C ALA A 585 -23.47 -5.74 -10.78
N THR A 586 -22.32 -6.14 -11.31
CA THR A 586 -21.58 -5.39 -12.34
C THR A 586 -21.76 -6.05 -13.70
N PHE A 587 -22.19 -5.29 -14.70
CA PHE A 587 -22.36 -5.75 -16.08
C PHE A 587 -21.32 -5.08 -16.98
N PHE A 588 -20.52 -5.91 -17.64
CA PHE A 588 -19.43 -5.50 -18.52
C PHE A 588 -19.83 -5.70 -19.98
N TYR A 589 -20.03 -4.60 -20.70
CA TYR A 589 -20.56 -4.64 -22.06
C TYR A 589 -19.46 -4.54 -23.11
N VAL A 590 -19.44 -5.46 -24.08
CA VAL A 590 -18.70 -5.28 -25.33
C VAL A 590 -19.50 -4.32 -26.20
N GLY A 591 -18.90 -3.20 -26.57
CA GLY A 591 -19.58 -2.11 -27.27
C GLY A 591 -20.34 -2.57 -28.51
N ASN A 592 -19.73 -3.44 -29.34
CA ASN A 592 -20.35 -3.94 -30.57
C ASN A 592 -21.40 -5.05 -30.34
N TRP A 593 -21.45 -5.65 -29.16
CA TRP A 593 -22.39 -6.73 -28.84
C TRP A 593 -23.62 -6.24 -28.06
N ILE A 594 -23.73 -4.93 -27.81
CA ILE A 594 -24.97 -4.31 -27.33
C ILE A 594 -26.01 -4.35 -28.46
N GLY A 595 -26.80 -5.43 -28.49
CA GLY A 595 -27.95 -5.64 -29.35
C GLY A 595 -29.23 -4.93 -28.87
N SER A 596 -29.33 -4.57 -27.58
CA SER A 596 -30.48 -3.86 -27.01
C SER A 596 -30.05 -2.80 -26.00
N GLU A 597 -30.01 -1.53 -26.42
CA GLU A 597 -29.71 -0.43 -25.48
C GLU A 597 -30.72 -0.34 -24.33
N ASP A 598 -31.96 -0.79 -24.53
CA ASP A 598 -32.99 -0.81 -23.50
C ASP A 598 -32.68 -1.79 -22.37
N GLN A 599 -32.01 -2.91 -22.64
CA GLN A 599 -31.57 -3.82 -21.58
C GLN A 599 -30.47 -3.18 -20.71
N VAL A 600 -29.56 -2.42 -21.31
CA VAL A 600 -28.52 -1.66 -20.57
C VAL A 600 -29.19 -0.59 -19.69
N ARG A 601 -30.16 0.17 -20.24
CA ARG A 601 -30.95 1.13 -19.45
C ARG A 601 -31.75 0.46 -18.35
N TYR A 602 -32.24 -0.75 -18.61
CA TYR A 602 -32.97 -1.53 -17.61
C TYR A 602 -32.06 -1.92 -16.45
N ALA A 603 -30.87 -2.47 -16.73
CA ALA A 603 -29.86 -2.76 -15.73
C ALA A 603 -29.52 -1.50 -14.88
N ASP A 604 -29.28 -0.37 -15.55
CA ASP A 604 -29.00 0.91 -14.87
C ASP A 604 -30.16 1.37 -13.98
N SER A 605 -31.40 1.27 -14.48
CA SER A 605 -32.62 1.64 -13.73
C SER A 605 -32.85 0.78 -12.49
N LYS A 606 -32.30 -0.44 -12.46
CA LYS A 606 -32.34 -1.35 -11.31
C LYS A 606 -31.13 -1.19 -10.37
N GLY A 607 -30.27 -0.22 -10.63
CA GLY A 607 -29.12 0.09 -9.78
C GLY A 607 -27.91 -0.82 -10.01
N MET A 608 -27.86 -1.54 -11.13
CA MET A 608 -26.68 -2.33 -11.50
C MET A 608 -25.53 -1.40 -11.93
N GLU A 609 -24.29 -1.85 -11.72
CA GLU A 609 -23.11 -1.13 -12.18
C GLU A 609 -22.86 -1.43 -13.67
N ILE A 610 -22.87 -0.39 -14.50
CA ILE A 610 -22.64 -0.49 -15.95
C ILE A 610 -21.17 -0.20 -16.25
N ALA A 611 -20.45 -1.18 -16.75
CA ALA A 611 -19.00 -1.16 -16.93
C ALA A 611 -18.56 -1.64 -18.33
N ASN A 612 -17.27 -1.49 -18.63
CA ASN A 612 -16.71 -1.60 -19.97
C ASN A 612 -16.08 -3.00 -20.22
N HIS A 613 -16.32 -3.59 -21.39
CA HIS A 613 -15.64 -4.82 -21.84
C HIS A 613 -15.00 -4.68 -23.23
N THR A 614 -14.44 -3.51 -23.54
CA THR A 614 -13.92 -3.10 -24.85
C THR A 614 -14.98 -2.97 -25.94
N THR A 615 -14.60 -2.52 -27.13
CA THR A 615 -15.52 -2.29 -28.25
C THR A 615 -15.71 -3.55 -29.08
N THR A 616 -14.62 -4.24 -29.40
CA THR A 616 -14.60 -5.39 -30.33
C THR A 616 -14.25 -6.72 -29.66
N HIS A 617 -14.02 -6.72 -28.34
CA HIS A 617 -13.51 -7.88 -27.57
C HIS A 617 -12.16 -8.44 -28.08
N PRO A 618 -11.13 -7.60 -28.37
CA PRO A 618 -9.82 -8.12 -28.76
C PRO A 618 -9.02 -8.55 -27.53
N ASP A 619 -8.09 -9.49 -27.72
CA ASP A 619 -7.04 -9.74 -26.72
C ASP A 619 -6.12 -8.51 -26.66
N LEU A 620 -6.36 -7.65 -25.66
CA LEU A 620 -5.67 -6.37 -25.48
C LEU A 620 -4.16 -6.53 -25.33
N ALA A 621 -3.69 -7.68 -24.81
CA ALA A 621 -2.26 -7.95 -24.67
C ALA A 621 -1.53 -7.98 -26.03
N LYS A 622 -2.25 -8.23 -27.13
CA LYS A 622 -1.73 -8.28 -28.50
C LYS A 622 -1.94 -6.98 -29.29
N GLN A 623 -2.56 -5.96 -28.68
CA GLN A 623 -2.86 -4.69 -29.32
C GLN A 623 -1.82 -3.63 -28.95
N ASN A 624 -1.64 -2.61 -29.80
CA ASN A 624 -0.81 -1.44 -29.49
C ASN A 624 -1.55 -0.43 -28.59
N ALA A 625 -0.83 0.52 -27.99
CA ALA A 625 -1.40 1.49 -27.04
C ALA A 625 -2.59 2.30 -27.61
N GLN A 626 -2.52 2.74 -28.86
CA GLN A 626 -3.62 3.49 -29.48
C GLN A 626 -4.87 2.62 -29.64
N GLN A 627 -4.70 1.37 -30.07
CA GLN A 627 -5.79 0.40 -30.18
C GLN A 627 -6.42 0.12 -28.81
N ILE A 628 -5.60 -0.13 -27.79
CA ILE A 628 -6.07 -0.40 -26.42
C ILE A 628 -6.91 0.77 -25.89
N ARG A 629 -6.40 2.01 -26.00
CA ARG A 629 -7.14 3.20 -25.52
C ARG A 629 -8.44 3.40 -26.30
N SER A 630 -8.38 3.22 -27.62
CA SER A 630 -9.55 3.34 -28.50
C SER A 630 -10.64 2.32 -28.16
N GLU A 631 -10.27 1.08 -27.86
CA GLU A 631 -11.18 0.01 -27.44
C GLU A 631 -11.93 0.37 -26.16
N TYR A 632 -11.23 0.95 -25.18
CA TYR A 632 -11.86 1.43 -23.95
C TYR A 632 -12.73 2.67 -24.20
N ASP A 633 -12.18 3.74 -24.79
CA ASP A 633 -12.87 5.04 -24.93
C ASP A 633 -14.14 4.95 -25.77
N THR A 634 -14.12 4.14 -26.82
CA THR A 634 -15.28 4.00 -27.71
C THR A 634 -16.45 3.36 -26.97
N THR A 635 -16.20 2.28 -26.21
CA THR A 635 -17.24 1.65 -25.38
C THR A 635 -17.67 2.54 -24.22
N TYR A 636 -16.73 3.21 -23.53
CA TYR A 636 -17.06 4.14 -22.43
C TYR A 636 -18.03 5.22 -22.91
N ASN A 637 -17.74 5.86 -24.03
CA ASN A 637 -18.59 6.90 -24.61
C ASN A 637 -19.93 6.36 -25.13
N LYS A 638 -19.97 5.12 -25.66
CA LYS A 638 -21.22 4.47 -26.05
C LYS A 638 -22.11 4.21 -24.85
N LEU A 639 -21.57 3.63 -23.78
CA LEU A 639 -22.32 3.36 -22.54
C LEU A 639 -22.84 4.66 -21.92
N LYS A 640 -22.01 5.70 -21.82
CA LYS A 640 -22.40 7.04 -21.36
C LYS A 640 -23.60 7.59 -22.10
N ARG A 641 -23.63 7.44 -23.43
CA ARG A 641 -24.75 7.88 -24.27
C ARG A 641 -26.03 7.09 -23.97
N ILE A 642 -25.91 5.77 -23.78
CA ILE A 642 -27.04 4.89 -23.52
C ILE A 642 -27.72 5.24 -22.20
N ILE A 643 -26.93 5.39 -21.12
CA ILE A 643 -27.45 5.60 -19.76
C ILE A 643 -27.61 7.08 -19.36
N GLY A 644 -27.07 8.02 -20.16
CA GLY A 644 -27.22 9.46 -19.92
C GLY A 644 -26.41 10.02 -18.74
N LYS A 645 -25.48 9.24 -18.18
CA LYS A 645 -24.57 9.59 -17.08
C LYS A 645 -23.22 8.89 -17.27
N GLU A 646 -22.21 9.25 -16.48
CA GLU A 646 -20.92 8.56 -16.54
C GLU A 646 -21.09 7.08 -16.15
N PRO A 647 -20.68 6.12 -17.01
CA PRO A 647 -20.63 4.73 -16.63
C PRO A 647 -19.45 4.48 -15.67
N SER A 648 -19.42 3.29 -15.08
CA SER A 648 -18.29 2.86 -14.26
C SER A 648 -16.99 2.91 -15.06
N LYS A 649 -15.91 3.29 -14.39
CA LYS A 649 -14.58 3.32 -15.00
C LYS A 649 -13.98 1.94 -15.18
N LEU A 650 -14.55 0.91 -14.55
CA LEU A 650 -14.00 -0.44 -14.57
C LEU A 650 -13.96 -1.02 -15.99
N LEU A 651 -12.88 -1.74 -16.28
CA LEU A 651 -12.72 -2.54 -17.49
C LEU A 651 -12.57 -4.01 -17.12
N ARG A 652 -13.47 -4.86 -17.60
CA ARG A 652 -13.21 -6.29 -17.68
C ARG A 652 -12.25 -6.54 -18.84
N LEU A 653 -11.12 -7.20 -18.56
CA LEU A 653 -10.16 -7.57 -19.59
C LEU A 653 -10.71 -8.72 -20.46
N PRO A 654 -10.83 -8.56 -21.80
CA PRO A 654 -11.12 -9.68 -22.69
C PRO A 654 -10.14 -10.83 -22.47
N TYR A 655 -10.65 -12.06 -22.47
CA TYR A 655 -9.88 -13.28 -22.18
C TYR A 655 -9.18 -13.29 -20.81
N LEU A 656 -9.54 -12.37 -19.91
CA LEU A 656 -8.83 -12.10 -18.64
C LEU A 656 -7.34 -11.78 -18.84
N SER A 657 -6.97 -11.38 -20.06
CA SER A 657 -5.59 -11.22 -20.52
C SER A 657 -5.15 -9.76 -20.41
N SER A 658 -3.92 -9.55 -19.96
CA SER A 658 -3.29 -8.23 -19.92
C SER A 658 -1.81 -8.33 -20.28
N SER A 659 -1.25 -7.22 -20.75
CA SER A 659 0.20 -6.99 -20.82
C SER A 659 0.56 -5.70 -20.11
N TRP A 660 1.85 -5.44 -19.93
CA TRP A 660 2.34 -4.16 -19.42
C TRP A 660 1.80 -2.98 -20.25
N GLN A 661 1.73 -3.12 -21.58
CA GLN A 661 1.23 -2.07 -22.46
C GLN A 661 -0.25 -1.75 -22.20
N VAL A 662 -1.06 -2.75 -21.84
CA VAL A 662 -2.47 -2.55 -21.44
C VAL A 662 -2.55 -1.71 -20.17
N GLN A 663 -1.81 -2.10 -19.12
CA GLN A 663 -1.81 -1.41 -17.84
C GLN A 663 -1.28 0.03 -17.92
N GLN A 664 -0.26 0.29 -18.75
CA GLN A 664 0.26 1.64 -18.97
C GLN A 664 -0.70 2.52 -19.76
N THR A 665 -1.27 1.98 -20.84
CA THR A 665 -2.23 2.71 -21.68
C THR A 665 -3.48 3.10 -20.90
N LEU A 666 -3.90 2.23 -19.98
CA LEU A 666 -5.10 2.35 -19.18
C LEU A 666 -4.76 2.60 -17.69
N ASN A 667 -3.74 3.44 -17.43
CA ASN A 667 -3.28 3.76 -16.08
C ASN A 667 -4.32 4.51 -15.21
N ASP A 668 -5.39 5.01 -15.82
CA ASP A 668 -6.52 5.70 -15.20
C ASP A 668 -7.75 4.80 -15.00
N VAL A 669 -7.66 3.54 -15.43
CA VAL A 669 -8.77 2.58 -15.51
C VAL A 669 -8.47 1.35 -14.66
N PRO A 670 -9.30 1.04 -13.64
CA PRO A 670 -9.17 -0.20 -12.90
C PRO A 670 -9.57 -1.39 -13.78
N MET A 671 -8.70 -2.39 -13.88
CA MET A 671 -8.92 -3.58 -14.67
C MET A 671 -9.39 -4.74 -13.80
N ILE A 672 -10.36 -5.50 -14.29
CA ILE A 672 -11.04 -6.54 -13.54
C ILE A 672 -10.81 -7.89 -14.21
N THR A 673 -10.34 -8.85 -13.42
CA THR A 673 -10.39 -10.29 -13.69
C THR A 673 -11.24 -10.96 -12.61
N CYS A 674 -11.15 -12.28 -12.41
CA CYS A 674 -11.98 -12.97 -11.44
C CYS A 674 -11.16 -13.94 -10.60
N SER A 675 -11.54 -14.13 -9.34
CA SER A 675 -11.02 -15.20 -8.50
C SER A 675 -11.84 -16.49 -8.63
N ILE A 676 -13.05 -16.41 -9.18
CA ILE A 676 -13.95 -17.55 -9.42
C ILE A 676 -14.54 -17.42 -10.82
N ASP A 677 -14.30 -18.44 -11.66
CA ASP A 677 -14.89 -18.56 -13.00
C ASP A 677 -15.93 -19.69 -12.98
N THR A 678 -17.18 -19.38 -13.31
CA THR A 678 -18.27 -20.36 -13.33
C THR A 678 -18.22 -21.32 -14.51
N LYS A 679 -17.39 -21.02 -15.52
CA LYS A 679 -17.26 -21.76 -16.77
C LYS A 679 -18.58 -21.85 -17.56
N ASP A 680 -19.49 -20.90 -17.36
CA ASP A 680 -20.73 -20.82 -18.13
C ASP A 680 -20.51 -20.54 -19.63
N TRP A 681 -19.38 -19.90 -19.97
CA TRP A 681 -18.88 -19.76 -21.33
C TRP A 681 -18.48 -21.11 -21.96
N ASP A 682 -18.10 -22.10 -21.15
CA ASP A 682 -17.75 -23.47 -21.55
C ASP A 682 -18.89 -24.47 -21.27
N ASN A 683 -20.13 -24.02 -21.53
CA ASN A 683 -21.34 -24.84 -21.47
C ASN A 683 -21.64 -25.47 -20.09
N ALA A 684 -21.17 -24.87 -18.99
CA ALA A 684 -21.58 -25.31 -17.66
C ALA A 684 -23.11 -25.27 -17.51
N SER A 685 -23.67 -26.35 -16.94
CA SER A 685 -25.09 -26.43 -16.62
C SER A 685 -25.45 -25.49 -15.47
N ALA A 686 -26.74 -25.17 -15.33
CA ALA A 686 -27.21 -24.37 -14.19
C ALA A 686 -26.82 -25.00 -12.85
N ASP A 687 -26.82 -26.33 -12.74
CA ASP A 687 -26.40 -27.06 -11.53
C ASP A 687 -24.90 -26.88 -11.24
N GLN A 688 -24.05 -26.90 -12.26
CA GLN A 688 -22.61 -26.69 -12.10
C GLN A 688 -22.30 -25.26 -11.66
N ILE A 689 -22.99 -24.26 -12.24
CA ILE A 689 -22.84 -22.85 -11.85
C ILE A 689 -23.27 -22.64 -10.39
N VAL A 690 -24.44 -23.17 -10.01
CA VAL A 690 -24.94 -23.13 -8.62
C VAL A 690 -23.94 -23.81 -7.68
N TRP A 691 -23.44 -25.00 -8.05
CA TRP A 691 -22.48 -25.74 -7.25
C TRP A 691 -21.17 -24.97 -7.06
N THR A 692 -20.62 -24.35 -8.09
CA THR A 692 -19.39 -23.56 -8.00
C THR A 692 -19.51 -22.44 -6.97
N ILE A 693 -20.62 -21.69 -7.01
CA ILE A 693 -20.86 -20.57 -6.10
C ILE A 693 -21.14 -21.07 -4.67
N GLN A 694 -21.95 -22.11 -4.51
CA GLN A 694 -22.24 -22.71 -3.20
C GLN A 694 -20.99 -23.32 -2.56
N ASN A 695 -20.17 -24.02 -3.34
CA ASN A 695 -18.92 -24.60 -2.86
C ASN A 695 -17.96 -23.51 -2.38
N ALA A 696 -17.83 -22.42 -3.14
CA ALA A 696 -17.03 -21.27 -2.73
C ALA A 696 -17.58 -20.59 -1.45
N ALA A 697 -18.90 -20.51 -1.29
CA ALA A 697 -19.50 -20.00 -0.05
C ALA A 697 -19.16 -20.89 1.14
N ASN A 698 -19.30 -22.22 0.96
CA ASN A 698 -19.10 -23.22 2.01
C ASN A 698 -17.64 -23.33 2.45
N ASN A 699 -16.68 -23.13 1.54
CA ASN A 699 -15.25 -23.18 1.86
C ASN A 699 -14.67 -21.80 2.22
N GLY A 700 -15.51 -20.74 2.28
CA GLY A 700 -15.13 -19.38 2.66
C GLY A 700 -14.46 -18.55 1.56
N SER A 701 -14.16 -19.12 0.40
CA SER A 701 -13.49 -18.41 -0.71
C SER A 701 -14.38 -17.39 -1.43
N LEU A 702 -15.71 -17.44 -1.24
CA LEU A 702 -16.64 -16.51 -1.89
C LEU A 702 -16.62 -15.09 -1.30
N ASN A 703 -16.26 -14.94 -0.03
CA ASN A 703 -16.28 -13.63 0.64
C ASN A 703 -15.19 -12.71 0.05
N GLY A 704 -15.62 -11.59 -0.54
CA GLY A 704 -14.77 -10.65 -1.27
C GLY A 704 -14.40 -11.10 -2.69
N ALA A 705 -14.92 -12.22 -3.19
CA ALA A 705 -14.60 -12.71 -4.53
C ALA A 705 -15.28 -11.89 -5.63
N ILE A 706 -14.61 -11.80 -6.79
CA ILE A 706 -15.25 -11.41 -8.05
C ILE A 706 -15.54 -12.70 -8.83
N VAL A 707 -16.82 -12.95 -9.10
CA VAL A 707 -17.30 -14.12 -9.83
C VAL A 707 -17.61 -13.73 -11.28
N LEU A 708 -17.08 -14.51 -12.22
CA LEU A 708 -17.31 -14.36 -13.66
C LEU A 708 -18.47 -15.23 -14.14
N CYS A 709 -19.45 -14.57 -14.75
CA CYS A 709 -20.59 -15.14 -15.47
C CYS A 709 -20.83 -14.36 -16.77
N HIS A 710 -21.78 -14.79 -17.60
CA HIS A 710 -22.18 -14.15 -18.85
C HIS A 710 -23.70 -14.01 -18.91
N GLU A 711 -24.21 -12.78 -19.11
CA GLU A 711 -25.65 -12.52 -19.15
C GLU A 711 -26.35 -13.11 -20.39
N THR A 712 -25.56 -13.48 -21.41
CA THR A 712 -26.01 -14.05 -22.69
C THR A 712 -26.44 -15.52 -22.60
N LYS A 713 -26.23 -16.18 -21.46
CA LYS A 713 -26.50 -17.61 -21.27
C LYS A 713 -27.80 -17.85 -20.50
N THR A 714 -28.71 -18.64 -21.07
CA THR A 714 -29.95 -19.07 -20.38
C THR A 714 -29.65 -19.91 -19.15
N THR A 715 -28.62 -20.77 -19.18
CA THR A 715 -28.19 -21.58 -18.03
C THR A 715 -27.71 -20.73 -16.87
N THR A 716 -27.06 -19.59 -17.14
CA THR A 716 -26.68 -18.60 -16.13
C THR A 716 -27.90 -17.94 -15.52
N ALA A 717 -28.92 -17.58 -16.31
CA ALA A 717 -30.18 -17.07 -15.77
C ALA A 717 -30.88 -18.09 -14.86
N ASP A 718 -30.97 -19.36 -15.29
CA ASP A 718 -31.55 -20.44 -14.49
C ASP A 718 -30.78 -20.67 -13.17
N ALA A 719 -29.44 -20.53 -13.22
CA ALA A 719 -28.60 -20.61 -12.02
C ALA A 719 -28.82 -19.42 -11.08
N MET A 720 -28.87 -18.18 -11.60
CA MET A 720 -29.07 -16.97 -10.80
C MET A 720 -30.42 -16.95 -10.09
N GLU A 721 -31.49 -17.43 -10.75
CA GLU A 721 -32.81 -17.58 -10.14
C GLU A 721 -32.82 -18.55 -8.94
N ARG A 722 -31.84 -19.44 -8.83
CA ARG A 722 -31.69 -20.41 -7.74
C ARG A 722 -30.69 -19.98 -6.68
N VAL A 723 -29.50 -19.52 -7.09
CA VAL A 723 -28.39 -19.26 -6.17
C VAL A 723 -28.52 -17.92 -5.45
N LEU A 724 -29.13 -16.90 -6.04
CA LEU A 724 -29.29 -15.60 -5.39
C LEU A 724 -30.20 -15.67 -4.15
N PRO A 725 -31.40 -16.31 -4.21
CA PRO A 725 -32.21 -16.53 -3.00
C PRO A 725 -31.46 -17.35 -1.95
N TRP A 726 -30.67 -18.35 -2.37
CA TRP A 726 -29.87 -19.16 -1.47
C TRP A 726 -28.78 -18.34 -0.77
N LEU A 727 -28.03 -17.51 -1.49
CA LEU A 727 -27.01 -16.62 -0.92
C LEU A 727 -27.61 -15.64 0.09
N LYS A 728 -28.78 -15.06 -0.23
CA LYS A 728 -29.52 -14.20 0.69
C LYS A 728 -29.89 -14.95 1.98
N ALA A 729 -30.33 -16.20 1.88
CA ALA A 729 -30.62 -17.04 3.04
C ALA A 729 -29.38 -17.42 3.85
N GLN A 730 -28.19 -17.48 3.22
CA GLN A 730 -26.90 -17.66 3.90
C GLN A 730 -26.33 -16.36 4.48
N GLY A 731 -27.04 -15.23 4.37
CA GLY A 731 -26.59 -13.93 4.88
C GLY A 731 -25.57 -13.20 4.01
N TYR A 732 -25.29 -13.70 2.79
CA TYR A 732 -24.45 -13.00 1.82
C TYR A 732 -25.16 -11.79 1.22
N GLN A 733 -24.37 -10.77 0.90
CA GLN A 733 -24.77 -9.64 0.08
C GLN A 733 -24.12 -9.79 -1.31
N VAL A 734 -24.92 -9.80 -2.38
CA VAL A 734 -24.39 -9.68 -3.73
C VAL A 734 -24.39 -8.20 -4.11
N VAL A 735 -23.20 -7.66 -4.35
CA VAL A 735 -22.93 -6.22 -4.49
C VAL A 735 -22.20 -5.94 -5.80
N THR A 736 -22.15 -4.67 -6.20
CA THR A 736 -21.28 -4.25 -7.32
C THR A 736 -19.80 -4.37 -6.93
N ILE A 737 -18.89 -4.40 -7.90
CA ILE A 737 -17.45 -4.47 -7.60
C ILE A 737 -17.03 -3.20 -6.87
N SER A 738 -17.49 -2.03 -7.32
CA SER A 738 -17.21 -0.75 -6.67
C SER A 738 -17.72 -0.72 -5.22
N ASP A 739 -18.95 -1.18 -4.96
CA ASP A 739 -19.51 -1.23 -3.61
C ASP A 739 -18.76 -2.23 -2.71
N MET A 740 -18.35 -3.39 -3.26
CA MET A 740 -17.59 -4.39 -2.50
C MET A 740 -16.25 -3.85 -2.02
N PHE A 741 -15.52 -3.16 -2.91
CA PHE A 741 -14.24 -2.55 -2.57
C PHE A 741 -14.43 -1.42 -1.57
N ALA A 742 -15.42 -0.55 -1.79
CA ALA A 742 -15.74 0.55 -0.87
C ALA A 742 -16.12 0.03 0.53
N ALA A 743 -17.02 -0.97 0.63
CA ALA A 743 -17.44 -1.54 1.90
C ALA A 743 -16.28 -2.21 2.67
N LYS A 744 -15.25 -2.67 1.96
CA LYS A 744 -14.01 -3.22 2.53
C LYS A 744 -12.91 -2.18 2.75
N GLY A 745 -13.19 -0.89 2.54
CA GLY A 745 -12.22 0.20 2.73
C GLY A 745 -11.07 0.18 1.72
N LYS A 746 -11.30 -0.37 0.52
CA LYS A 746 -10.31 -0.49 -0.55
C LYS A 746 -10.62 0.44 -1.72
N THR A 747 -9.56 0.95 -2.35
CA THR A 747 -9.64 1.80 -3.54
C THR A 747 -9.35 0.97 -4.79
N LEU A 748 -10.16 1.17 -5.84
CA LEU A 748 -9.92 0.66 -7.19
C LEU A 748 -9.09 1.70 -7.96
N ASN A 749 -7.78 1.47 -8.06
CA ASN A 749 -6.85 2.35 -8.75
C ASN A 749 -6.74 1.97 -10.23
N GLY A 750 -6.47 2.98 -11.06
CA GLY A 750 -6.17 2.76 -12.47
C GLY A 750 -4.86 2.02 -12.69
N GLY A 751 -4.74 1.31 -13.82
CA GLY A 751 -3.53 0.56 -14.16
C GLY A 751 -3.33 -0.73 -13.37
N GLN A 752 -4.20 -1.04 -12.40
CA GLN A 752 -4.13 -2.25 -11.57
C GLN A 752 -5.19 -3.28 -11.98
N ILE A 753 -4.88 -4.56 -11.75
CA ILE A 753 -5.78 -5.69 -12.02
C ILE A 753 -6.31 -6.25 -10.70
N TYR A 754 -7.62 -6.48 -10.63
CA TYR A 754 -8.29 -6.98 -9.44
C TYR A 754 -9.06 -8.28 -9.71
N THR A 755 -8.82 -9.30 -8.89
CA THR A 755 -9.55 -10.58 -8.89
C THR A 755 -10.52 -10.71 -7.71
N LYS A 756 -10.26 -9.99 -6.60
CA LYS A 756 -11.02 -10.02 -5.35
C LYS A 756 -10.73 -8.80 -4.48
N ALA A 757 -11.59 -8.55 -3.49
CA ALA A 757 -11.38 -7.63 -2.38
C ALA A 757 -11.00 -8.42 -1.12
N SER A 758 -9.72 -8.81 -0.98
CA SER A 758 -9.19 -9.56 0.18
C SER A 758 -9.15 -8.74 1.46
#